data_AF-A0A1W9VER8-F1
#
_entry.id   AF-A0A1W9VER8-F1
#
_cell.length_a   1.000
_cell.length_b   1.000
_cell.length_c   1.000
_cell.angle_alpha   90.00
_cell.angle_beta   90.00
_cell.angle_gamma   90.00
#
_symmetry.space_group_name_H-M   'P 1'
#
loop_
_entity.id
_entity.type
_entity.pdbx_description
1 polymer ?
#
loop_
_entity_poly.entity_id
_entity_poly.type
_entity_poly.pdbx_seq_one_letter_code
_entity_poly.pdbx_strand_id
1 'polypeptide(L)'
;MELVKVTTGLFWLEIPEKNFYLMCGCPMDSIKHLTNKALIRPLQNRTAYTESGPNAILLSDRPVQNGYFCNMAEFPILHMMYKQGMSLPGHPGNTGDKPRIIGTENQLRAQKDYIFRGNYGLASKDEFRQAGCSDERTEELWRLKMKFSYNKILDPEELIETTVIHTEVVELKPGIFLERKGMNLYSLSCDGESLDINLNIDKEERYEAPYKLDYHNISREYFSIVHMGEGNGWDNKRPCMGSIIIFKGKIYMIDAGPNIEYSLNALGLSVNDVEGIFHTHIHDDHFSGLTYLLMADHKIKYFAAPMVMETTRKKLSALMREDESILDDLFDLWPLKSDEWNMHDGLEIKPVFSPHPVETTILYFRVKTVDGYKSYAHLADIVCKKILESFISEDPKTGITKDLFDKVWTGYHEKADIKKIDVGGGFVHGNSDDFIDDPSETLLLSHKDQALSTREKEIGESRAFGAQDILIPARKDYRSIHARMVLKDYFPEVDDSDLDVLLVNTYKKYKVGDCLAKKGELLQSITLILFGVVDYISGNKKEGSRKEHFEMTSGTLIGINSSICGKKTIGSYHASSCIETLSIPVDIMLFFLKKHNLLETLRDNNKIVQDLRRSYLFGSRISSRKLFKLSQKAELLDILPGEILSQGWSKDLYFIKEGSLEILSEGKIRKVLNQGESWGGFPVNHECGEMDITVRVSMAKSTKLYHLPHNIIKETPIVQWKLFQLCACWDASYTD
;
A
#
# COMPACT_ATOMS: atom_id res chain seq x y z
N MET A 1 -29.55 9.51 -20.01
CA MET A 1 -28.21 9.24 -19.43
C MET A 1 -28.36 8.66 -18.02
N GLU A 2 -27.53 7.69 -17.59
CA GLU A 2 -27.64 7.08 -16.24
C GLU A 2 -26.30 7.11 -15.49
N LEU A 3 -26.31 7.56 -14.22
CA LEU A 3 -25.16 7.56 -13.30
C LEU A 3 -25.45 6.65 -12.10
N VAL A 4 -24.58 5.67 -11.88
CA VAL A 4 -24.69 4.66 -10.83
C VAL A 4 -23.49 4.75 -9.89
N LYS A 5 -23.72 4.90 -8.58
CA LYS A 5 -22.66 4.73 -7.57
C LYS A 5 -22.29 3.25 -7.46
N VAL A 6 -21.05 2.89 -7.80
CA VAL A 6 -20.55 1.51 -7.78
C VAL A 6 -20.07 1.17 -6.38
N THR A 7 -19.15 1.99 -5.86
CA THR A 7 -18.62 1.96 -4.49
C THR A 7 -18.16 3.37 -4.10
N THR A 8 -17.61 3.54 -2.90
CA THR A 8 -17.03 4.81 -2.43
C THR A 8 -15.98 5.33 -3.42
N GLY A 9 -16.19 6.56 -3.92
CA GLY A 9 -15.30 7.21 -4.91
C GLY A 9 -15.24 6.57 -6.30
N LEU A 10 -16.17 5.67 -6.66
CA LEU A 10 -16.28 5.06 -7.99
C LEU A 10 -17.72 5.08 -8.48
N PHE A 11 -17.93 5.68 -9.65
CA PHE A 11 -19.23 5.77 -10.31
C PHE A 11 -19.14 5.24 -11.75
N TRP A 12 -20.27 4.76 -12.25
CA TRP A 12 -20.45 4.31 -13.62
C TRP A 12 -21.45 5.22 -14.32
N LEU A 13 -21.10 5.68 -15.52
CA LEU A 13 -22.00 6.44 -16.37
C LEU A 13 -22.08 5.80 -17.75
N GLU A 14 -23.30 5.64 -18.26
CA GLU A 14 -23.50 5.09 -19.60
C GLU A 14 -24.39 5.97 -20.48
N ILE A 15 -23.97 6.06 -21.74
CA ILE A 15 -24.71 6.63 -22.86
C ILE A 15 -24.63 5.62 -24.01
N PRO A 16 -25.41 4.52 -23.96
CA PRO A 16 -25.27 3.40 -24.90
C PRO A 16 -25.45 3.81 -26.37
N GLU A 17 -26.37 4.75 -26.64
CA GLU A 17 -26.66 5.28 -27.98
C GLU A 17 -25.43 5.94 -28.65
N LYS A 18 -24.47 6.43 -27.85
CA LYS A 18 -23.23 7.06 -28.32
C LYS A 18 -21.99 6.16 -28.09
N ASN A 19 -22.20 4.90 -27.70
CA ASN A 19 -21.14 3.95 -27.32
C ASN A 19 -20.12 4.60 -26.36
N PHE A 20 -20.62 5.21 -25.28
CA PHE A 20 -19.81 5.90 -24.28
C PHE A 20 -20.11 5.35 -22.90
N TYR A 21 -19.11 4.74 -22.28
CA TYR A 21 -19.18 4.06 -21.00
C TYR A 21 -18.04 4.57 -20.12
N LEU A 22 -18.38 5.47 -19.21
CA LEU A 22 -17.44 6.24 -18.43
C LEU A 22 -17.35 5.68 -17.00
N MET A 23 -16.14 5.32 -16.60
CA MET A 23 -15.80 5.04 -15.21
C MET A 23 -15.32 6.33 -14.54
N CYS A 24 -16.06 6.85 -13.57
CA CYS A 24 -15.71 8.08 -12.86
C CYS A 24 -15.07 7.75 -11.51
N GLY A 25 -13.81 8.15 -11.33
CA GLY A 25 -12.94 7.66 -10.26
C GLY A 25 -12.31 6.32 -10.63
N CYS A 26 -11.14 6.03 -10.09
CA CYS A 26 -10.38 4.82 -10.44
C CYS A 26 -9.61 4.26 -9.23
N PRO A 27 -10.25 3.99 -8.08
CA PRO A 27 -9.58 3.36 -6.96
C PRO A 27 -9.10 1.94 -7.31
N MET A 28 -8.28 1.36 -6.43
CA MET A 28 -7.87 -0.05 -6.55
C MET A 28 -9.09 -0.98 -6.71
N ASP A 29 -8.91 -2.09 -7.44
CA ASP A 29 -9.97 -3.09 -7.69
C ASP A 29 -11.22 -2.57 -8.42
N SER A 30 -11.16 -1.44 -9.13
CA SER A 30 -12.33 -0.86 -9.85
C SER A 30 -13.04 -1.87 -10.78
N ILE A 31 -12.29 -2.67 -11.55
CA ILE A 31 -12.86 -3.69 -12.45
C ILE A 31 -13.62 -4.79 -11.68
N LYS A 32 -13.12 -5.20 -10.50
CA LYS A 32 -13.79 -6.20 -9.66
C LYS A 32 -15.11 -5.65 -9.10
N HIS A 33 -15.14 -4.39 -8.72
CA HIS A 33 -16.37 -3.70 -8.28
C HIS A 33 -17.40 -3.57 -9.41
N LEU A 34 -16.97 -3.20 -10.62
CA LEU A 34 -17.85 -3.16 -11.79
C LEU A 34 -18.41 -4.56 -12.14
N THR A 35 -17.59 -5.60 -12.00
CA THR A 35 -18.00 -7.01 -12.17
C THR A 35 -19.04 -7.41 -11.13
N ASN A 36 -18.85 -7.04 -9.86
CA ASN A 36 -19.82 -7.28 -8.78
C ASN A 36 -21.19 -6.63 -9.04
N LYS A 37 -21.22 -5.51 -9.77
CA LYS A 37 -22.44 -4.81 -10.19
C LYS A 37 -22.99 -5.27 -11.54
N ALA A 38 -22.40 -6.30 -12.16
CA ALA A 38 -22.75 -6.81 -13.48
C ALA A 38 -22.68 -5.77 -14.62
N LEU A 39 -21.84 -4.75 -14.46
CA LEU A 39 -21.56 -3.72 -15.48
C LEU A 39 -20.51 -4.23 -16.50
N ILE A 40 -19.68 -5.18 -16.08
CA ILE A 40 -18.79 -5.96 -16.93
C ILE A 40 -19.39 -7.36 -17.09
N ARG A 41 -19.56 -7.82 -18.33
CA ARG A 41 -20.10 -9.16 -18.63
C ARG A 41 -19.54 -9.71 -19.94
N PRO A 42 -19.39 -11.04 -20.08
CA PRO A 42 -19.08 -11.66 -21.36
C PRO A 42 -20.13 -11.37 -22.43
N LEU A 43 -19.69 -11.14 -23.66
CA LEU A 43 -20.56 -10.89 -24.82
C LEU A 43 -20.73 -12.18 -25.63
N GLN A 44 -21.94 -12.74 -25.65
CA GLN A 44 -22.22 -14.08 -26.22
C GLN A 44 -22.18 -14.18 -27.76
N ASN A 45 -22.19 -13.06 -28.48
CA ASN A 45 -22.41 -13.04 -29.94
C ASN A 45 -21.16 -12.67 -30.76
N ARG A 46 -19.95 -12.98 -30.26
CA ARG A 46 -18.69 -12.66 -30.96
C ARG A 46 -17.94 -13.92 -31.36
N THR A 47 -17.21 -13.84 -32.47
CA THR A 47 -16.33 -14.91 -32.98
C THR A 47 -15.11 -15.16 -32.10
N ALA A 48 -14.86 -14.29 -31.12
CA ALA A 48 -13.84 -14.40 -30.09
C ALA A 48 -14.40 -13.97 -28.73
N TYR A 49 -13.76 -14.39 -27.64
CA TYR A 49 -14.14 -13.97 -26.29
C TYR A 49 -13.99 -12.45 -26.14
N THR A 50 -15.00 -11.78 -25.59
CA THR A 50 -14.96 -10.33 -25.35
C THR A 50 -15.88 -10.00 -24.19
N GLU A 51 -15.51 -9.02 -23.38
CA GLU A 51 -16.35 -8.47 -22.31
C GLU A 51 -16.88 -7.08 -22.67
N SER A 52 -18.02 -6.69 -22.06
CA SER A 52 -18.38 -5.28 -21.94
C SER A 52 -17.55 -4.60 -20.87
N GLY A 53 -17.53 -3.28 -20.83
CA GLY A 53 -16.88 -2.53 -19.77
C GLY A 53 -16.75 -1.06 -20.09
N PRO A 54 -16.00 -0.30 -19.27
CA PRO A 54 -15.73 1.10 -19.56
C PRO A 54 -14.91 1.22 -20.83
N ASN A 55 -15.07 2.32 -21.55
CA ASN A 55 -14.17 2.72 -22.64
C ASN A 55 -13.52 4.09 -22.40
N ALA A 56 -13.90 4.77 -21.30
CA ALA A 56 -13.26 5.98 -20.82
C ALA A 56 -13.16 5.97 -19.28
N ILE A 57 -12.16 6.66 -18.75
CA ILE A 57 -11.95 6.86 -17.31
C ILE A 57 -11.87 8.36 -17.02
N LEU A 58 -12.69 8.87 -16.10
CA LEU A 58 -12.53 10.20 -15.51
C LEU A 58 -11.75 10.07 -14.20
N LEU A 59 -10.53 10.61 -14.19
CA LEU A 59 -9.61 10.57 -13.06
C LEU A 59 -10.03 11.56 -11.97
N SER A 60 -9.68 11.25 -10.73
CA SER A 60 -9.69 12.25 -9.66
C SER A 60 -8.59 13.29 -9.90
N ASP A 61 -8.88 14.56 -9.62
CA ASP A 61 -7.87 15.62 -9.57
C ASP A 61 -6.79 15.33 -8.52
N ARG A 62 -7.14 14.59 -7.47
CA ARG A 62 -6.26 14.28 -6.35
C ARG A 62 -5.56 12.94 -6.55
N PRO A 63 -4.25 12.84 -6.31
CA PRO A 63 -3.57 11.55 -6.34
C PRO A 63 -3.99 10.66 -5.17
N VAL A 64 -4.22 11.24 -3.98
CA VAL A 64 -4.49 10.51 -2.73
C VAL A 64 -5.67 11.12 -1.97
N GLN A 65 -6.55 10.28 -1.45
CA GLN A 65 -7.62 10.65 -0.52
C GLN A 65 -7.66 9.67 0.66
N ASN A 66 -7.73 10.21 1.88
CA ASN A 66 -7.71 9.46 3.13
C ASN A 66 -6.58 8.41 3.26
N GLY A 67 -5.43 8.69 2.63
CA GLY A 67 -4.25 7.81 2.64
C GLY A 67 -4.18 6.77 1.54
N TYR A 68 -5.11 6.72 0.59
CA TYR A 68 -5.09 5.77 -0.53
C TYR A 68 -5.08 6.51 -1.87
N PHE A 69 -4.44 5.91 -2.87
CA PHE A 69 -4.48 6.44 -4.23
C PHE A 69 -5.89 6.40 -4.83
N CYS A 70 -6.26 7.48 -5.51
CA CYS A 70 -7.56 7.63 -6.17
C CYS A 70 -7.56 7.11 -7.60
N ASN A 71 -6.37 7.03 -8.22
CA ASN A 71 -6.16 6.78 -9.64
C ASN A 71 -5.17 5.61 -9.80
N MET A 72 -5.70 4.41 -10.02
CA MET A 72 -4.96 3.16 -10.25
C MET A 72 -5.47 2.53 -11.56
N ALA A 73 -5.10 3.13 -12.68
CA ALA A 73 -5.73 2.85 -13.98
C ALA A 73 -5.15 1.64 -14.75
N GLU A 74 -4.11 0.97 -14.25
CA GLU A 74 -3.48 -0.16 -14.97
C GLU A 74 -4.51 -1.24 -15.34
N PHE A 75 -5.14 -1.88 -14.35
CA PHE A 75 -6.08 -2.97 -14.62
C PHE A 75 -7.33 -2.56 -15.41
N PRO A 76 -7.94 -1.37 -15.15
CA PRO A 76 -8.97 -0.84 -16.04
C PRO A 76 -8.55 -0.70 -17.50
N ILE A 77 -7.32 -0.25 -17.76
CA ILE A 77 -6.79 -0.13 -19.13
C ILE A 77 -6.46 -1.51 -19.71
N LEU A 78 -5.82 -2.41 -18.94
CA LEU A 78 -5.58 -3.79 -19.38
C LEU A 78 -6.89 -4.53 -19.70
N HIS A 79 -7.97 -4.25 -18.97
CA HIS A 79 -9.31 -4.75 -19.28
C HIS A 79 -9.79 -4.28 -20.65
N MET A 80 -9.73 -2.98 -20.93
CA MET A 80 -10.07 -2.41 -22.24
C MET A 80 -9.22 -3.01 -23.36
N MET A 81 -7.90 -3.07 -23.17
CA MET A 81 -6.96 -3.56 -24.17
C MET A 81 -7.16 -5.04 -24.50
N TYR A 82 -7.30 -5.89 -23.48
CA TYR A 82 -7.18 -7.35 -23.64
C TYR A 82 -8.49 -8.12 -23.39
N LYS A 83 -9.35 -7.72 -22.45
CA LYS A 83 -10.63 -8.39 -22.17
C LYS A 83 -11.75 -7.89 -23.09
N GLN A 84 -11.76 -6.60 -23.42
CA GLN A 84 -12.59 -6.05 -24.49
C GLN A 84 -11.89 -6.20 -25.86
N GLY A 85 -10.57 -6.41 -25.86
CA GLY A 85 -9.78 -6.71 -27.04
C GLY A 85 -9.60 -5.53 -27.97
N MET A 86 -9.61 -4.29 -27.44
CA MET A 86 -9.38 -3.06 -28.21
C MET A 86 -7.97 -3.00 -28.82
N SER A 87 -6.99 -3.67 -28.21
CA SER A 87 -5.60 -3.66 -28.67
C SER A 87 -5.15 -4.97 -29.32
N LEU A 88 -6.04 -5.95 -29.46
CA LEU A 88 -5.71 -7.25 -30.06
C LEU A 88 -5.90 -7.20 -31.59
N PRO A 89 -4.85 -7.41 -32.41
CA PRO A 89 -4.97 -7.37 -33.86
C PRO A 89 -5.97 -8.41 -34.39
N GLY A 90 -6.88 -7.99 -35.28
CA GLY A 90 -7.90 -8.86 -35.88
C GLY A 90 -9.02 -9.29 -34.92
N HIS A 91 -9.02 -8.84 -33.67
CA HIS A 91 -10.06 -9.13 -32.71
C HIS A 91 -11.32 -8.28 -32.98
N PRO A 92 -12.55 -8.82 -32.81
CA PRO A 92 -13.79 -8.06 -33.07
C PRO A 92 -13.96 -6.79 -32.21
N GLY A 93 -13.25 -6.73 -31.08
CA GLY A 93 -13.23 -5.55 -30.19
C GLY A 93 -12.26 -4.46 -30.62
N ASN A 94 -11.35 -4.74 -31.55
CA ASN A 94 -10.41 -3.77 -32.10
C ASN A 94 -11.08 -2.99 -33.23
N THR A 95 -11.84 -1.96 -32.86
CA THR A 95 -12.54 -1.05 -33.79
C THR A 95 -11.65 0.10 -34.29
N GLY A 96 -10.39 0.16 -33.83
CA GLY A 96 -9.51 1.31 -33.99
C GLY A 96 -9.62 2.34 -32.84
N ASP A 97 -10.62 2.22 -31.98
CA ASP A 97 -10.75 3.03 -30.76
C ASP A 97 -9.69 2.63 -29.72
N LYS A 98 -9.18 3.62 -28.98
CA LYS A 98 -8.23 3.40 -27.89
C LYS A 98 -8.90 3.59 -26.52
N PRO A 99 -8.38 2.94 -25.47
CA PRO A 99 -8.76 3.28 -24.10
C PRO A 99 -8.54 4.78 -23.85
N ARG A 100 -9.52 5.45 -23.25
CA ARG A 100 -9.45 6.89 -23.00
C ARG A 100 -9.33 7.22 -21.51
N ILE A 101 -8.47 8.17 -21.16
CA ILE A 101 -8.41 8.77 -19.83
C ILE A 101 -8.64 10.29 -19.90
N ILE A 102 -9.36 10.82 -18.91
CA ILE A 102 -9.83 12.21 -18.83
C ILE A 102 -9.44 12.76 -17.47
N GLY A 103 -8.78 13.92 -17.43
CA GLY A 103 -8.29 14.48 -16.16
C GLY A 103 -7.43 15.72 -16.35
N THR A 104 -6.88 16.23 -15.25
CA THR A 104 -5.90 17.32 -15.31
C THR A 104 -4.60 16.83 -15.95
N GLU A 105 -3.83 17.75 -16.54
CA GLU A 105 -2.57 17.42 -17.23
C GLU A 105 -1.60 16.62 -16.34
N ASN A 106 -1.47 17.04 -15.08
CA ASN A 106 -0.64 16.37 -14.08
C ASN A 106 -1.10 14.93 -13.79
N GLN A 107 -2.41 14.69 -13.67
CA GLN A 107 -2.94 13.33 -13.42
C GLN A 107 -2.84 12.45 -14.68
N LEU A 108 -3.05 13.02 -15.86
CA LEU A 108 -2.91 12.31 -17.13
C LEU A 108 -1.48 11.85 -17.36
N ARG A 109 -0.49 12.72 -17.12
CA ARG A 109 0.93 12.36 -17.23
C ARG A 109 1.32 11.25 -16.25
N ALA A 110 0.94 11.41 -14.98
CA ALA A 110 1.20 10.40 -13.95
C ALA A 110 0.63 9.02 -14.32
N GLN A 111 -0.62 8.97 -14.79
CA GLN A 111 -1.25 7.71 -15.19
C GLN A 111 -0.67 7.14 -16.48
N LYS A 112 -0.27 7.97 -17.47
CA LYS A 112 0.45 7.49 -18.67
C LYS A 112 1.73 6.74 -18.29
N ASP A 113 2.58 7.39 -17.50
CA ASP A 113 3.86 6.82 -17.07
C ASP A 113 3.61 5.55 -16.22
N TYR A 114 2.64 5.60 -15.31
CA TYR A 114 2.24 4.47 -14.49
C TYR A 114 1.78 3.24 -15.30
N ILE A 115 0.86 3.43 -16.26
CA ILE A 115 0.34 2.37 -17.13
C ILE A 115 1.46 1.83 -18.03
N PHE A 116 2.31 2.71 -18.57
CA PHE A 116 3.46 2.32 -19.37
C PHE A 116 4.40 1.40 -18.57
N ARG A 117 4.70 1.75 -17.31
CA ARG A 117 5.49 0.89 -16.41
C ARG A 117 4.77 -0.40 -16.07
N GLY A 118 3.46 -0.38 -15.83
CA GLY A 118 2.66 -1.60 -15.63
C GLY A 118 2.72 -2.56 -16.83
N ASN A 119 2.69 -2.04 -18.05
CA ASN A 119 2.67 -2.85 -19.26
C ASN A 119 4.07 -3.32 -19.72
N TYR A 120 5.13 -2.52 -19.48
CA TYR A 120 6.46 -2.79 -20.02
C TYR A 120 7.59 -2.82 -19.00
N GLY A 121 7.39 -2.40 -17.75
CA GLY A 121 8.44 -2.35 -16.73
C GLY A 121 9.67 -1.51 -17.15
N LEU A 122 10.85 -2.11 -17.19
CA LEU A 122 12.03 -1.54 -17.85
C LEU A 122 11.86 -1.61 -19.37
N ALA A 123 11.90 -0.45 -20.02
CA ALA A 123 11.53 -0.25 -21.41
C ALA A 123 12.71 0.09 -22.32
N SER A 124 13.95 0.05 -21.81
CA SER A 124 15.15 0.20 -22.62
C SER A 124 16.32 -0.66 -22.11
N LYS A 125 17.28 -0.96 -22.99
CA LYS A 125 18.53 -1.63 -22.61
C LYS A 125 19.33 -0.84 -21.57
N ASP A 126 19.27 0.49 -21.64
CA ASP A 126 19.99 1.33 -20.68
C ASP A 126 19.37 1.26 -19.29
N GLU A 127 18.05 1.14 -19.19
CA GLU A 127 17.38 0.89 -17.91
C GLU A 127 17.79 -0.47 -17.31
N PHE A 128 17.93 -1.54 -18.12
CA PHE A 128 18.47 -2.82 -17.64
C PHE A 128 19.90 -2.70 -17.11
N ARG A 129 20.76 -1.93 -17.79
CA ARG A 129 22.14 -1.68 -17.33
C ARG A 129 22.17 -0.88 -16.03
N GLN A 130 21.31 0.14 -15.90
CA GLN A 130 21.16 0.93 -14.67
C GLN A 130 20.68 0.05 -13.50
N ALA A 131 19.81 -0.92 -13.78
CA ALA A 131 19.40 -1.93 -12.82
C ALA A 131 20.49 -2.97 -12.47
N GLY A 132 21.71 -2.82 -13.01
CA GLY A 132 22.87 -3.66 -12.70
C GLY A 132 23.05 -4.90 -13.58
N CYS A 133 22.36 -4.99 -14.72
CA CYS A 133 22.57 -6.10 -15.66
C CYS A 133 23.90 -5.94 -16.43
N SER A 134 24.59 -7.05 -16.68
CA SER A 134 25.68 -7.09 -17.66
C SER A 134 25.16 -6.88 -19.08
N ASP A 135 26.03 -6.51 -20.03
CA ASP A 135 25.62 -6.35 -21.43
C ASP A 135 25.06 -7.63 -22.04
N GLU A 136 25.70 -8.78 -21.77
CA GLU A 136 25.22 -10.09 -22.25
C GLU A 136 23.83 -10.40 -21.71
N ARG A 137 23.62 -10.21 -20.40
CA ARG A 137 22.32 -10.43 -19.77
C ARG A 137 21.27 -9.45 -20.28
N THR A 138 21.65 -8.20 -20.51
CA THR A 138 20.78 -7.16 -21.05
C THR A 138 20.27 -7.53 -22.44
N GLU A 139 21.14 -8.02 -23.33
CA GLU A 139 20.72 -8.47 -24.66
C GLU A 139 19.74 -9.65 -24.58
N GLU A 140 19.99 -10.60 -23.69
CA GLU A 140 19.11 -11.75 -23.49
C GLU A 140 17.72 -11.35 -22.96
N LEU A 141 17.68 -10.53 -21.91
CA LEU A 141 16.44 -10.02 -21.34
C LEU A 141 15.67 -9.13 -22.31
N TRP A 142 16.38 -8.33 -23.11
CA TRP A 142 15.76 -7.48 -24.12
C TRP A 142 15.04 -8.30 -25.18
N ARG A 143 15.63 -9.40 -25.67
CA ARG A 143 14.96 -10.29 -26.64
C ARG A 143 13.68 -10.89 -26.06
N LEU A 144 13.71 -11.31 -24.81
CA LEU A 144 12.52 -11.81 -24.12
C LEU A 144 11.45 -10.72 -23.98
N LYS A 145 11.82 -9.51 -23.54
CA LYS A 145 10.90 -8.36 -23.45
C LYS A 145 10.21 -8.10 -24.80
N MET A 146 10.99 -8.11 -25.88
CA MET A 146 10.45 -7.92 -27.23
C MET A 146 9.48 -9.03 -27.65
N LYS A 147 9.66 -10.28 -27.19
CA LYS A 147 8.67 -11.33 -27.46
C LYS A 147 7.33 -11.07 -26.77
N PHE A 148 7.37 -10.67 -25.50
CA PHE A 148 6.15 -10.32 -24.76
C PHE A 148 5.45 -9.08 -25.33
N SER A 149 6.20 -8.13 -25.91
CA SER A 149 5.66 -6.92 -26.51
C SER A 149 5.36 -7.02 -28.02
N TYR A 150 5.27 -8.21 -28.59
CA TYR A 150 5.04 -8.40 -30.04
C TYR A 150 6.05 -7.65 -30.93
N ASN A 151 7.29 -7.58 -30.46
CA ASN A 151 8.44 -6.87 -31.02
C ASN A 151 8.28 -5.35 -31.14
N LYS A 152 7.39 -4.74 -30.35
CA LYS A 152 7.23 -3.29 -30.32
C LYS A 152 6.88 -2.81 -28.91
N ILE A 153 7.73 -1.97 -28.34
CA ILE A 153 7.34 -1.13 -27.20
C ILE A 153 6.67 0.11 -27.80
N LEU A 154 5.40 0.30 -27.47
CA LEU A 154 4.62 1.45 -27.89
C LEU A 154 5.01 2.68 -27.08
N ASP A 155 5.01 3.85 -27.72
CA ASP A 155 5.08 5.11 -26.99
C ASP A 155 3.84 5.25 -26.06
N PRO A 156 3.97 5.88 -24.88
CA PRO A 156 2.82 6.13 -24.00
C PRO A 156 1.61 6.79 -24.71
N GLU A 157 1.85 7.68 -25.67
CA GLU A 157 0.80 8.34 -26.48
C GLU A 157 0.12 7.38 -27.49
N GLU A 158 0.81 6.29 -27.86
CA GLU A 158 0.24 5.26 -28.72
C GLU A 158 -0.69 4.32 -27.94
N LEU A 159 -0.45 4.12 -26.63
CA LEU A 159 -1.22 3.19 -25.79
C LEU A 159 -2.63 3.67 -25.46
N ILE A 160 -2.77 4.94 -25.08
CA ILE A 160 -4.01 5.49 -24.53
C ILE A 160 -4.32 6.88 -25.09
N GLU A 161 -5.60 7.15 -25.31
CA GLU A 161 -6.09 8.47 -25.69
C GLU A 161 -6.33 9.33 -24.45
N THR A 162 -6.00 10.62 -24.52
CA THR A 162 -6.18 11.53 -23.37
C THR A 162 -6.98 12.77 -23.70
N THR A 163 -7.82 13.19 -22.74
CA THR A 163 -8.56 14.44 -22.80
C THR A 163 -8.24 15.27 -21.57
N VAL A 164 -7.54 16.39 -21.78
CA VAL A 164 -7.21 17.34 -20.71
C VAL A 164 -8.46 18.14 -20.37
N ILE A 165 -8.71 18.33 -19.07
CA ILE A 165 -9.77 19.22 -18.58
C ILE A 165 -9.17 20.36 -17.75
N HIS A 166 -9.59 21.58 -18.07
CA HIS A 166 -9.33 22.80 -17.31
C HIS A 166 -10.65 23.33 -16.76
N THR A 167 -10.85 24.64 -16.68
CA THR A 167 -12.13 25.26 -16.28
C THR A 167 -13.12 25.37 -17.44
N GLU A 168 -12.65 25.29 -18.68
CA GLU A 168 -13.49 25.35 -19.87
C GLU A 168 -14.22 24.02 -20.13
N VAL A 169 -15.39 24.10 -20.77
CA VAL A 169 -16.17 22.94 -21.19
C VAL A 169 -15.44 22.23 -22.33
N VAL A 170 -15.28 20.91 -22.22
CA VAL A 170 -14.62 20.07 -23.21
C VAL A 170 -15.61 19.08 -23.81
N GLU A 171 -15.62 18.96 -25.14
CA GLU A 171 -16.40 17.94 -25.84
C GLU A 171 -15.62 16.61 -25.85
N LEU A 172 -16.17 15.59 -25.19
CA LEU A 172 -15.55 14.26 -25.12
C LEU A 172 -15.83 13.44 -26.39
N LYS A 173 -17.07 13.49 -26.86
CA LYS A 173 -17.58 12.86 -28.08
C LYS A 173 -18.68 13.76 -28.64
N PRO A 174 -19.08 13.61 -29.91
CA PRO A 174 -20.13 14.44 -30.52
C PRO A 174 -21.39 14.56 -29.63
N GLY A 175 -21.61 15.76 -29.10
CA GLY A 175 -22.73 16.09 -28.21
C GLY A 175 -22.65 15.55 -26.78
N ILE A 176 -21.46 15.15 -26.30
CA ILE A 176 -21.16 14.82 -24.89
C ILE A 176 -20.10 15.80 -24.39
N PHE A 177 -20.48 16.66 -23.44
CA PHE A 177 -19.63 17.71 -22.91
C PHE A 177 -19.35 17.49 -21.42
N LEU A 178 -18.14 17.80 -20.97
CA LEU A 178 -17.71 17.73 -19.59
C LEU A 178 -17.17 19.08 -19.15
N GLU A 179 -17.61 19.54 -17.99
CA GLU A 179 -17.16 20.77 -17.34
C GLU A 179 -16.59 20.45 -15.96
N ARG A 180 -15.39 20.94 -15.65
CA ARG A 180 -14.83 20.85 -14.29
C ARG A 180 -15.28 22.07 -13.49
N LYS A 181 -16.18 21.84 -12.53
CA LYS A 181 -16.76 22.88 -11.66
C LYS A 181 -15.86 23.23 -10.46
N GLY A 182 -14.91 22.36 -10.15
CA GLY A 182 -13.96 22.53 -9.06
C GLY A 182 -13.20 21.24 -8.79
N MET A 183 -12.43 21.20 -7.71
CA MET A 183 -11.63 20.04 -7.36
C MET A 183 -12.51 18.79 -7.14
N ASN A 184 -12.32 17.77 -7.98
CA ASN A 184 -13.11 16.54 -8.01
C ASN A 184 -14.62 16.75 -8.26
N LEU A 185 -15.03 17.93 -8.76
CA LEU A 185 -16.41 18.27 -9.06
C LEU A 185 -16.56 18.51 -10.57
N TYR A 186 -17.40 17.70 -11.22
CA TYR A 186 -17.61 17.75 -12.66
C TYR A 186 -19.09 17.76 -12.99
N SER A 187 -19.46 18.37 -14.12
CA SER A 187 -20.80 18.30 -14.70
C SER A 187 -20.70 17.75 -16.11
N LEU A 188 -21.43 16.68 -16.41
CA LEU A 188 -21.48 16.08 -17.75
C LEU A 188 -22.84 16.36 -18.36
N SER A 189 -22.86 16.85 -19.60
CA SER A 189 -24.09 17.15 -20.33
C SER A 189 -24.14 16.44 -21.69
N CYS A 190 -25.32 15.94 -22.05
CA CYS A 190 -25.60 15.27 -23.31
C CYS A 190 -27.06 15.51 -23.71
N ASP A 191 -27.28 15.96 -24.95
CA ASP A 191 -28.61 16.13 -25.56
C ASP A 191 -29.62 16.93 -24.69
N GLY A 192 -29.13 17.93 -23.94
CA GLY A 192 -29.92 18.80 -23.07
C GLY A 192 -30.12 18.29 -21.64
N GLU A 193 -29.70 17.07 -21.32
CA GLU A 193 -29.59 16.54 -19.96
C GLU A 193 -28.22 16.87 -19.36
N SER A 194 -28.16 17.11 -18.04
CA SER A 194 -26.90 17.31 -17.30
C SER A 194 -26.92 16.55 -15.98
N LEU A 195 -25.77 16.04 -15.55
CA LEU A 195 -25.58 15.42 -14.24
C LEU A 195 -24.26 15.85 -13.62
N ASP A 196 -24.22 15.87 -12.29
CA ASP A 196 -23.03 16.23 -11.54
C ASP A 196 -22.34 14.97 -10.96
N ILE A 197 -21.01 15.00 -10.97
CA ILE A 197 -20.13 13.93 -10.50
C ILE A 197 -19.22 14.53 -9.42
N ASN A 198 -19.28 13.96 -8.22
CA ASN A 198 -18.41 14.32 -7.11
C ASN A 198 -17.51 13.15 -6.72
N LEU A 199 -16.21 13.26 -6.97
CA LEU A 199 -15.21 12.24 -6.62
C LEU A 199 -14.55 12.48 -5.25
N ASN A 200 -14.97 13.51 -4.50
CA ASN A 200 -14.53 13.69 -3.12
C ASN A 200 -15.17 12.64 -2.21
N ILE A 201 -14.36 12.07 -1.32
CA ILE A 201 -14.83 11.18 -0.26
C ILE A 201 -14.76 11.90 1.09
N ASP A 202 -15.67 11.56 1.99
CA ASP A 202 -15.67 12.13 3.34
C ASP A 202 -14.45 11.63 4.13
N LYS A 203 -14.02 12.39 5.15
CA LYS A 203 -12.81 12.07 5.94
C LYS A 203 -12.87 10.72 6.68
N GLU A 204 -14.06 10.18 6.87
CA GLU A 204 -14.32 8.90 7.54
C GLU A 204 -14.59 7.76 6.55
N GLU A 205 -14.81 8.07 5.26
CA GLU A 205 -15.03 7.08 4.21
C GLU A 205 -13.70 6.44 3.79
N ARG A 206 -13.79 5.17 3.36
CA ARG A 206 -12.67 4.40 2.81
C ARG A 206 -13.10 3.71 1.52
N TYR A 207 -12.14 3.48 0.63
CA TYR A 207 -12.35 2.57 -0.49
C TYR A 207 -12.61 1.16 0.05
N GLU A 208 -13.63 0.52 -0.48
CA GLU A 208 -14.09 -0.80 0.00
C GLU A 208 -13.41 -1.91 -0.79
N ALA A 209 -13.14 -3.05 -0.14
CA ALA A 209 -12.71 -4.26 -0.83
C ALA A 209 -13.90 -4.89 -1.59
N PRO A 210 -13.69 -5.52 -2.77
CA PRO A 210 -14.76 -6.16 -3.53
C PRO A 210 -15.19 -7.53 -2.97
N TYR A 211 -14.51 -8.01 -1.93
CA TYR A 211 -14.72 -9.31 -1.28
C TYR A 211 -14.86 -9.18 0.24
N LYS A 212 -15.28 -10.26 0.90
CA LYS A 212 -15.38 -10.36 2.36
C LYS A 212 -14.41 -11.41 2.88
N LEU A 213 -13.79 -11.11 4.01
CA LEU A 213 -12.82 -11.98 4.68
C LEU A 213 -13.31 -12.33 6.08
N ASP A 214 -13.07 -13.58 6.47
CA ASP A 214 -13.23 -14.01 7.86
C ASP A 214 -12.08 -13.50 8.71
N TYR A 215 -12.34 -13.30 10.00
CA TYR A 215 -11.33 -12.88 10.95
C TYR A 215 -10.59 -14.07 11.54
N HIS A 216 -9.27 -14.04 11.43
CA HIS A 216 -8.35 -15.04 11.95
C HIS A 216 -7.42 -14.41 12.99
N ASN A 217 -6.85 -15.25 13.84
CA ASN A 217 -5.73 -14.89 14.69
C ASN A 217 -4.60 -15.85 14.36
N ILE A 218 -3.58 -15.35 13.66
CA ILE A 218 -2.46 -16.16 13.18
C ILE A 218 -1.44 -16.41 14.31
N SER A 219 -0.87 -17.61 14.35
CA SER A 219 0.09 -17.98 15.40
C SER A 219 1.50 -17.50 15.07
N ARG A 220 2.23 -16.99 16.06
CA ARG A 220 3.62 -16.54 15.91
C ARG A 220 4.57 -17.74 15.97
N GLU A 221 4.81 -18.37 14.83
CA GLU A 221 5.66 -19.57 14.72
C GLU A 221 7.14 -19.25 14.46
N TYR A 222 7.99 -20.28 14.53
CA TYR A 222 9.40 -20.12 14.16
C TYR A 222 9.59 -19.99 12.64
N PHE A 223 8.91 -20.82 11.86
CA PHE A 223 8.83 -20.70 10.41
C PHE A 223 7.48 -21.26 9.92
N SER A 224 6.62 -20.40 9.37
CA SER A 224 5.32 -20.82 8.82
C SER A 224 4.87 -19.90 7.70
N ILE A 225 4.00 -20.40 6.83
CA ILE A 225 3.41 -19.64 5.73
C ILE A 225 1.93 -19.42 6.01
N VAL A 226 1.48 -18.17 5.97
CA VAL A 226 0.06 -17.80 6.01
C VAL A 226 -0.37 -17.39 4.61
N HIS A 227 -1.48 -17.94 4.14
CA HIS A 227 -2.01 -17.69 2.80
C HIS A 227 -2.98 -16.52 2.81
N MET A 228 -2.61 -15.42 2.13
CA MET A 228 -3.41 -14.19 2.10
C MET A 228 -4.38 -14.13 0.92
N GLY A 229 -4.16 -14.90 -0.14
CA GLY A 229 -4.99 -14.84 -1.34
C GLY A 229 -4.49 -15.78 -2.42
N GLU A 230 -5.43 -16.23 -3.24
CA GLU A 230 -5.19 -17.17 -4.36
C GLU A 230 -5.75 -16.62 -5.69
N GLY A 231 -6.31 -15.39 -5.67
CA GLY A 231 -6.91 -14.74 -6.83
C GLY A 231 -5.87 -14.12 -7.76
N ASN A 232 -6.27 -13.82 -9.00
CA ASN A 232 -5.54 -12.87 -9.85
C ASN A 232 -6.19 -11.47 -9.76
N GLY A 233 -5.70 -10.49 -10.49
CA GLY A 233 -6.31 -9.16 -10.53
C GLY A 233 -7.73 -9.08 -11.14
N TRP A 234 -8.30 -10.19 -11.62
CA TRP A 234 -9.70 -10.29 -12.07
C TRP A 234 -10.63 -10.95 -11.04
N ASP A 235 -10.09 -11.64 -10.02
CA ASP A 235 -10.89 -12.34 -9.01
C ASP A 235 -11.59 -11.37 -8.05
N ASN A 236 -12.91 -11.27 -8.16
CA ASN A 236 -13.74 -10.40 -7.33
C ASN A 236 -14.18 -11.03 -5.99
N LYS A 237 -13.80 -12.28 -5.71
CA LYS A 237 -14.22 -13.03 -4.52
C LYS A 237 -13.10 -13.27 -3.53
N ARG A 238 -11.84 -13.20 -3.97
CA ARG A 238 -10.65 -13.47 -3.16
C ARG A 238 -9.61 -12.37 -3.32
N PRO A 239 -8.75 -12.13 -2.30
CA PRO A 239 -7.57 -11.32 -2.48
C PRO A 239 -6.63 -11.91 -3.54
N CYS A 240 -5.83 -11.05 -4.16
CA CYS A 240 -4.81 -11.46 -5.12
C CYS A 240 -3.76 -12.38 -4.48
N MET A 241 -3.04 -13.13 -5.30
CA MET A 241 -1.99 -14.04 -4.87
C MET A 241 -0.97 -13.32 -4.00
N GLY A 242 -0.86 -13.78 -2.75
CA GLY A 242 0.08 -13.24 -1.78
C GLY A 242 0.26 -14.20 -0.61
N SER A 243 1.30 -14.00 0.19
CA SER A 243 1.57 -14.81 1.37
C SER A 243 2.26 -14.00 2.46
N ILE A 244 2.20 -14.50 3.69
CA ILE A 244 3.02 -14.01 4.80
C ILE A 244 3.94 -15.14 5.27
N ILE A 245 5.23 -14.87 5.34
CA ILE A 245 6.19 -15.67 6.08
C ILE A 245 6.20 -15.16 7.52
N ILE A 246 5.91 -16.06 8.46
CA ILE A 246 6.24 -15.84 9.86
C ILE A 246 7.59 -16.49 10.11
N PHE A 247 8.59 -15.68 10.48
CA PHE A 247 9.92 -16.18 10.81
C PHE A 247 10.40 -15.60 12.13
N LYS A 248 10.70 -16.46 13.10
CA LYS A 248 11.03 -16.09 14.48
C LYS A 248 10.01 -15.09 15.07
N GLY A 249 8.72 -15.34 14.81
CA GLY A 249 7.62 -14.47 15.23
C GLY A 249 7.48 -13.14 14.48
N LYS A 250 8.43 -12.75 13.61
CA LYS A 250 8.33 -11.55 12.75
C LYS A 250 7.48 -11.84 11.52
N ILE A 251 6.85 -10.80 10.95
CA ILE A 251 5.97 -10.88 9.78
C ILE A 251 6.67 -10.33 8.56
N TYR A 252 6.83 -11.16 7.54
CA TYR A 252 7.30 -10.76 6.22
C TYR A 252 6.24 -11.07 5.18
N MET A 253 5.86 -10.08 4.39
CA MET A 253 4.92 -10.27 3.28
C MET A 253 5.64 -10.75 2.03
N ILE A 254 4.92 -11.47 1.16
CA ILE A 254 5.31 -11.72 -0.22
C ILE A 254 4.21 -11.11 -1.08
N ASP A 255 4.59 -10.06 -1.78
CA ASP A 255 3.73 -9.13 -2.53
C ASP A 255 2.65 -8.43 -1.67
N ALA A 256 2.18 -7.30 -2.17
CA ALA A 256 1.13 -6.50 -1.55
C ALA A 256 0.13 -6.05 -2.61
N GLY A 257 -0.89 -6.86 -2.84
CA GLY A 257 -2.00 -6.53 -3.74
C GLY A 257 -2.99 -5.51 -3.18
N PRO A 258 -4.09 -5.25 -3.91
CA PRO A 258 -5.14 -4.32 -3.54
C PRO A 258 -5.75 -4.63 -2.17
N ASN A 259 -6.16 -3.58 -1.46
CA ASN A 259 -6.89 -3.70 -0.18
C ASN A 259 -6.13 -4.45 0.93
N ILE A 260 -4.80 -4.41 0.91
CA ILE A 260 -3.95 -5.16 1.85
C ILE A 260 -4.20 -4.82 3.33
N GLU A 261 -4.66 -3.60 3.64
CA GLU A 261 -5.13 -3.25 4.98
C GLU A 261 -6.22 -4.20 5.47
N TYR A 262 -7.21 -4.47 4.62
CA TYR A 262 -8.34 -5.31 4.99
C TYR A 262 -7.86 -6.75 5.24
N SER A 263 -6.95 -7.26 4.42
CA SER A 263 -6.32 -8.56 4.62
C SER A 263 -5.53 -8.63 5.92
N LEU A 264 -4.69 -7.63 6.22
CA LEU A 264 -3.92 -7.60 7.47
C LEU A 264 -4.83 -7.53 8.70
N ASN A 265 -5.81 -6.63 8.70
CA ASN A 265 -6.77 -6.51 9.81
C ASN A 265 -7.58 -7.80 10.00
N ALA A 266 -7.98 -8.46 8.91
CA ALA A 266 -8.68 -9.75 8.96
C ALA A 266 -7.80 -10.85 9.58
N LEU A 267 -6.48 -10.79 9.42
CA LEU A 267 -5.52 -11.73 10.03
C LEU A 267 -5.11 -11.36 11.48
N GLY A 268 -5.66 -10.29 12.04
CA GLY A 268 -5.27 -9.79 13.36
C GLY A 268 -3.94 -9.04 13.36
N LEU A 269 -3.57 -8.45 12.22
CA LEU A 269 -2.34 -7.70 12.02
C LEU A 269 -2.65 -6.23 11.74
N SER A 270 -1.74 -5.37 12.18
CA SER A 270 -1.65 -3.97 11.77
C SER A 270 -0.47 -3.78 10.81
N VAL A 271 -0.46 -2.67 10.07
CA VAL A 271 0.70 -2.29 9.24
C VAL A 271 2.00 -2.24 10.04
N ASN A 272 1.94 -1.85 11.33
CA ASN A 272 3.12 -1.77 12.19
C ASN A 272 3.61 -3.15 12.69
N ASP A 273 2.89 -4.24 12.40
CA ASP A 273 3.34 -5.60 12.67
C ASP A 273 4.22 -6.15 11.53
N VAL A 274 4.24 -5.50 10.36
CA VAL A 274 5.00 -5.94 9.18
C VAL A 274 6.46 -5.51 9.30
N GLU A 275 7.37 -6.48 9.36
CA GLU A 275 8.82 -6.24 9.41
C GLU A 275 9.41 -5.97 8.03
N GLY A 276 8.89 -6.65 7.01
CA GLY A 276 9.41 -6.56 5.65
C GLY A 276 8.46 -7.11 4.59
N ILE A 277 8.78 -6.82 3.33
CA ILE A 277 8.11 -7.35 2.15
C ILE A 277 9.14 -7.89 1.17
N PHE A 278 8.91 -9.09 0.67
CA PHE A 278 9.56 -9.63 -0.51
C PHE A 278 8.67 -9.35 -1.72
N HIS A 279 9.18 -8.64 -2.72
CA HIS A 279 8.41 -8.24 -3.89
C HIS A 279 8.88 -9.01 -5.13
N THR A 280 7.93 -9.69 -5.79
CA THR A 280 8.21 -10.55 -6.94
C THR A 280 8.25 -9.74 -8.25
N HIS A 281 7.28 -8.84 -8.44
CA HIS A 281 7.11 -8.00 -9.63
C HIS A 281 6.04 -6.93 -9.41
N ILE A 282 5.79 -6.07 -10.41
CA ILE A 282 5.14 -4.77 -10.22
C ILE A 282 3.69 -4.62 -10.71
N HIS A 283 2.99 -5.67 -11.17
CA HIS A 283 1.57 -5.51 -11.56
C HIS A 283 0.71 -5.13 -10.35
N ASP A 284 -0.38 -4.39 -10.56
CA ASP A 284 -1.19 -3.85 -9.46
C ASP A 284 -1.74 -4.89 -8.48
N ASP A 285 -1.98 -6.11 -8.93
CA ASP A 285 -2.37 -7.24 -8.08
C ASP A 285 -1.27 -7.71 -7.12
N HIS A 286 -0.04 -7.23 -7.29
CA HIS A 286 1.13 -7.48 -6.44
C HIS A 286 1.77 -6.20 -5.85
N PHE A 287 1.51 -5.03 -6.46
CA PHE A 287 2.15 -3.75 -6.14
C PHE A 287 1.25 -2.76 -5.37
N SER A 288 -0.05 -2.70 -5.67
CA SER A 288 -0.92 -1.58 -5.25
C SER A 288 -1.02 -1.39 -3.73
N GLY A 289 -0.84 -2.46 -2.96
CA GLY A 289 -0.83 -2.48 -1.50
C GLY A 289 0.44 -1.90 -0.87
N LEU A 290 1.54 -1.69 -1.61
CA LEU A 290 2.74 -0.99 -1.12
C LEU A 290 2.38 0.38 -0.53
N THR A 291 1.36 1.00 -1.09
CA THR A 291 0.87 2.33 -0.72
C THR A 291 0.29 2.35 0.69
N TYR A 292 -0.32 1.25 1.15
CA TYR A 292 -0.74 1.09 2.54
C TYR A 292 0.45 0.82 3.47
N LEU A 293 1.50 0.12 3.00
CA LEU A 293 2.71 -0.11 3.79
C LEU A 293 3.42 1.20 4.14
N LEU A 294 3.29 2.24 3.32
CA LEU A 294 3.75 3.60 3.63
C LEU A 294 3.06 4.23 4.84
N MET A 295 1.93 3.66 5.28
CA MET A 295 1.23 4.08 6.49
C MET A 295 1.81 3.45 7.76
N ALA A 296 2.94 2.74 7.67
CA ALA A 296 3.70 2.31 8.84
C ALA A 296 4.37 3.48 9.58
N ASP A 297 4.55 3.32 10.89
CA ASP A 297 5.28 4.27 11.72
C ASP A 297 6.81 4.07 11.71
N HIS A 298 7.28 3.10 10.93
CA HIS A 298 8.68 2.78 10.68
C HIS A 298 8.88 2.37 9.22
N LYS A 299 10.12 2.43 8.73
CA LYS A 299 10.46 1.93 7.39
C LYS A 299 10.37 0.42 7.37
N ILE A 300 9.54 -0.10 6.48
CA ILE A 300 9.43 -1.54 6.23
C ILE A 300 10.62 -1.97 5.37
N LYS A 301 11.22 -3.12 5.68
CA LYS A 301 12.31 -3.69 4.87
C LYS A 301 11.76 -4.15 3.52
N TYR A 302 12.32 -3.70 2.43
CA TYR A 302 11.87 -4.01 1.09
C TYR A 302 12.93 -4.86 0.38
N PHE A 303 12.62 -6.14 0.16
CA PHE A 303 13.51 -7.13 -0.42
C PHE A 303 13.06 -7.46 -1.85
N ALA A 304 13.94 -7.29 -2.82
CA ALA A 304 13.67 -7.66 -4.21
C ALA A 304 14.98 -7.78 -5.01
N ALA A 305 14.92 -8.41 -6.17
CA ALA A 305 16.04 -8.35 -7.12
C ALA A 305 16.21 -6.91 -7.65
N PRO A 306 17.44 -6.46 -8.00
CA PRO A 306 17.69 -5.09 -8.46
C PRO A 306 16.78 -4.61 -9.59
N MET A 307 16.48 -5.46 -10.58
CA MET A 307 15.57 -5.12 -11.68
C MET A 307 14.14 -4.84 -11.20
N VAL A 308 13.62 -5.65 -10.26
CA VAL A 308 12.29 -5.45 -9.68
C VAL A 308 12.27 -4.16 -8.85
N MET A 309 13.34 -3.88 -8.09
CA MET A 309 13.49 -2.62 -7.36
C MET A 309 13.43 -1.41 -8.30
N GLU A 310 14.22 -1.44 -9.38
CA GLU A 310 14.29 -0.34 -10.34
C GLU A 310 12.93 -0.10 -11.01
N THR A 311 12.25 -1.15 -11.46
CA THR A 311 10.90 -0.99 -12.02
C THR A 311 9.91 -0.45 -11.00
N THR A 312 10.02 -0.87 -9.74
CA THR A 312 9.18 -0.35 -8.64
C THR A 312 9.43 1.13 -8.41
N ARG A 313 10.69 1.59 -8.44
CA ARG A 313 11.04 3.03 -8.32
C ARG A 313 10.31 3.85 -9.36
N LYS A 314 10.43 3.45 -10.63
CA LYS A 314 9.81 4.16 -11.76
C LYS A 314 8.29 4.15 -11.70
N LYS A 315 7.68 3.04 -11.28
CA LYS A 315 6.23 2.93 -11.19
C LYS A 315 5.67 3.73 -10.02
N LEU A 316 6.32 3.70 -8.85
CA LEU A 316 5.89 4.46 -7.68
C LEU A 316 6.14 5.96 -7.85
N SER A 317 7.27 6.36 -8.44
CA SER A 317 7.59 7.76 -8.72
C SER A 317 6.57 8.39 -9.66
N ALA A 318 6.12 7.65 -10.68
CA ALA A 318 5.04 8.08 -11.58
C ALA A 318 3.73 8.37 -10.83
N LEU A 319 3.30 7.48 -9.92
CA LEU A 319 2.10 7.69 -9.11
C LEU A 319 2.23 8.88 -8.16
N MET A 320 3.39 9.03 -7.53
CA MET A 320 3.64 10.10 -6.57
C MET A 320 3.96 11.43 -7.25
N ARG A 321 4.32 11.45 -8.54
CA ARG A 321 4.88 12.62 -9.23
C ARG A 321 6.14 13.16 -8.53
N GLU A 322 6.97 12.24 -8.04
CA GLU A 322 8.20 12.53 -7.30
C GLU A 322 9.41 11.95 -8.02
N ASP A 323 10.61 12.28 -7.55
CA ASP A 323 11.85 11.68 -8.04
C ASP A 323 11.95 10.18 -7.70
N GLU A 324 12.68 9.40 -8.50
CA GLU A 324 12.85 7.95 -8.31
C GLU A 324 13.54 7.57 -6.99
N SER A 325 14.26 8.50 -6.35
CA SER A 325 14.83 8.33 -5.01
C SER A 325 13.78 8.24 -3.90
N ILE A 326 12.51 8.56 -4.18
CA ILE A 326 11.43 8.51 -3.19
C ILE A 326 11.27 7.13 -2.55
N LEU A 327 11.60 6.05 -3.28
CA LEU A 327 11.54 4.70 -2.73
C LEU A 327 12.55 4.50 -1.57
N ASP A 328 13.75 5.09 -1.64
CA ASP A 328 14.75 5.03 -0.55
C ASP A 328 14.29 5.79 0.70
N ASP A 329 13.54 6.87 0.50
CA ASP A 329 13.04 7.70 1.58
C ASP A 329 11.87 7.03 2.32
N LEU A 330 11.16 6.12 1.66
CA LEU A 330 9.95 5.49 2.16
C LEU A 330 10.18 4.08 2.74
N PHE A 331 11.13 3.31 2.19
CA PHE A 331 11.43 1.94 2.61
C PHE A 331 12.90 1.78 3.04
N ASP A 332 13.19 0.69 3.76
CA ASP A 332 14.56 0.23 4.00
C ASP A 332 14.91 -0.82 2.95
N LEU A 333 15.74 -0.47 1.96
CA LEU A 333 15.94 -1.30 0.76
C LEU A 333 17.01 -2.37 0.95
N TRP A 334 16.67 -3.61 0.62
CA TRP A 334 17.52 -4.79 0.72
C TRP A 334 17.60 -5.52 -0.64
N PRO A 335 18.51 -5.11 -1.54
CA PRO A 335 18.67 -5.77 -2.84
C PRO A 335 19.11 -7.23 -2.65
N LEU A 336 18.40 -8.14 -3.29
CA LEU A 336 18.69 -9.57 -3.29
C LEU A 336 19.47 -9.96 -4.55
N LYS A 337 20.56 -10.70 -4.39
CA LYS A 337 21.31 -11.24 -5.53
C LYS A 337 20.51 -12.35 -6.21
N SER A 338 20.27 -12.19 -7.51
CA SER A 338 19.58 -13.19 -8.35
C SER A 338 20.34 -14.50 -8.41
N ASP A 339 19.59 -15.60 -8.43
CA ASP A 339 20.06 -16.99 -8.54
C ASP A 339 21.00 -17.44 -7.39
N GLU A 340 21.10 -16.67 -6.31
CA GLU A 340 21.93 -16.94 -5.13
C GLU A 340 21.10 -16.98 -3.84
N TRP A 341 21.54 -17.76 -2.85
CA TRP A 341 20.97 -17.72 -1.50
C TRP A 341 21.48 -16.51 -0.73
N ASN A 342 20.59 -15.56 -0.47
CA ASN A 342 20.79 -14.37 0.36
C ASN A 342 20.40 -14.72 1.80
N MET A 343 21.22 -14.36 2.78
CA MET A 343 20.97 -14.65 4.18
C MET A 343 20.49 -13.39 4.92
N HIS A 344 19.33 -13.46 5.57
CA HIS A 344 18.82 -12.40 6.44
C HIS A 344 18.32 -12.99 7.76
N ASP A 345 18.96 -12.64 8.89
CA ASP A 345 18.58 -13.10 10.23
C ASP A 345 18.42 -14.63 10.38
N GLY A 346 19.05 -15.43 9.52
CA GLY A 346 18.94 -16.90 9.49
C GLY A 346 17.85 -17.47 8.58
N LEU A 347 17.12 -16.62 7.85
CA LEU A 347 16.28 -16.99 6.71
C LEU A 347 17.11 -16.90 5.43
N GLU A 348 17.18 -17.99 4.67
CA GLU A 348 17.82 -17.99 3.36
C GLU A 348 16.77 -17.71 2.28
N ILE A 349 17.00 -16.71 1.44
CA ILE A 349 16.11 -16.26 0.36
C ILE A 349 16.85 -16.31 -0.96
N LYS A 350 16.29 -17.00 -1.96
CA LYS A 350 16.83 -17.02 -3.31
C LYS A 350 15.79 -16.52 -4.31
N PRO A 351 15.97 -15.31 -4.86
CA PRO A 351 15.22 -14.89 -6.03
C PRO A 351 15.77 -15.60 -7.27
N VAL A 352 14.88 -16.19 -8.05
CA VAL A 352 15.20 -16.83 -9.34
C VAL A 352 14.46 -16.06 -10.43
N PHE A 353 15.17 -15.73 -11.50
CA PHE A 353 14.57 -15.01 -12.63
C PHE A 353 13.39 -15.78 -13.24
N SER A 354 12.30 -15.07 -13.51
CA SER A 354 11.11 -15.59 -14.16
C SER A 354 10.77 -14.76 -15.41
N PRO A 355 10.60 -15.38 -16.60
CA PRO A 355 10.12 -14.67 -17.77
C PRO A 355 8.69 -14.15 -17.62
N HIS A 356 8.51 -12.84 -17.76
CA HIS A 356 7.23 -12.13 -17.74
C HIS A 356 7.36 -10.80 -18.51
N PRO A 357 6.27 -10.11 -18.93
CA PRO A 357 6.37 -8.81 -19.60
C PRO A 357 7.06 -7.72 -18.76
N VAL A 358 6.98 -7.81 -17.44
CA VAL A 358 7.69 -6.94 -16.48
C VAL A 358 8.74 -7.73 -15.70
N GLU A 359 9.69 -7.02 -15.09
CA GLU A 359 10.79 -7.63 -14.34
C GLU A 359 10.23 -8.47 -13.19
N THR A 360 10.50 -9.77 -13.22
CA THR A 360 9.86 -10.74 -12.32
C THR A 360 10.87 -11.74 -11.78
N THR A 361 10.75 -12.02 -10.48
CA THR A 361 11.48 -13.12 -9.83
C THR A 361 10.55 -13.96 -8.98
N ILE A 362 10.64 -15.28 -9.14
CA ILE A 362 10.07 -16.22 -8.18
C ILE A 362 11.00 -16.33 -6.97
N LEU A 363 10.46 -16.69 -5.81
CA LEU A 363 11.21 -16.64 -4.55
C LEU A 363 11.22 -18.02 -3.87
N TYR A 364 12.42 -18.49 -3.54
CA TYR A 364 12.62 -19.65 -2.70
C TYR A 364 13.11 -19.21 -1.32
N PHE A 365 12.56 -19.82 -0.28
CA PHE A 365 12.90 -19.57 1.11
C PHE A 365 13.28 -20.89 1.77
N ARG A 366 14.31 -20.89 2.61
CA ARG A 366 14.60 -22.06 3.43
C ARG A 366 15.24 -21.71 4.76
N VAL A 367 15.04 -22.62 5.71
CA VAL A 367 15.58 -22.53 7.05
C VAL A 367 16.24 -23.84 7.41
N LYS A 368 17.49 -23.77 7.86
CA LYS A 368 18.25 -24.95 8.29
C LYS A 368 17.65 -25.51 9.59
N THR A 369 17.43 -26.83 9.60
CA THR A 369 17.00 -27.63 10.76
C THR A 369 18.01 -28.76 11.01
N VAL A 370 17.79 -29.55 12.07
CA VAL A 370 18.62 -30.74 12.36
C VAL A 370 18.51 -31.77 11.23
N ASP A 371 17.33 -31.93 10.64
CA ASP A 371 17.02 -32.97 9.65
C ASP A 371 17.20 -32.49 8.19
N GLY A 372 17.80 -31.31 7.97
CA GLY A 372 17.97 -30.75 6.64
C GLY A 372 17.46 -29.32 6.55
N TYR A 373 16.76 -28.98 5.48
CA TYR A 373 16.11 -27.69 5.31
C TYR A 373 14.60 -27.86 5.30
N LYS A 374 13.90 -26.87 5.84
CA LYS A 374 12.48 -26.65 5.55
C LYS A 374 12.35 -25.47 4.61
N SER A 375 11.57 -25.61 3.55
CA SER A 375 11.51 -24.63 2.46
C SER A 375 10.11 -24.32 1.96
N TYR A 376 9.97 -23.09 1.47
CA TYR A 376 8.79 -22.59 0.80
C TYR A 376 9.19 -21.95 -0.53
N ALA A 377 8.40 -22.16 -1.58
CA ALA A 377 8.60 -21.55 -2.88
C ALA A 377 7.34 -20.78 -3.29
N HIS A 378 7.54 -19.56 -3.78
CA HIS A 378 6.48 -18.66 -4.25
C HIS A 378 6.73 -18.28 -5.71
N LEU A 379 5.99 -18.91 -6.61
CA LEU A 379 6.10 -18.76 -8.05
C LEU A 379 4.92 -17.91 -8.55
N ALA A 380 4.99 -16.60 -8.36
CA ALA A 380 4.03 -15.64 -8.90
C ALA A 380 4.38 -15.30 -10.35
N ASP A 381 3.36 -15.10 -11.20
CA ASP A 381 3.47 -14.64 -12.58
C ASP A 381 4.54 -15.37 -13.38
N ILE A 382 4.43 -16.70 -13.40
CA ILE A 382 5.30 -17.56 -14.21
C ILE A 382 4.69 -17.75 -15.59
N VAL A 383 5.50 -17.80 -16.64
CA VAL A 383 5.00 -18.21 -17.96
C VAL A 383 4.86 -19.73 -18.08
N CYS A 384 3.81 -20.22 -18.77
CA CYS A 384 3.67 -21.64 -19.07
C CYS A 384 4.69 -22.14 -20.12
N LYS A 385 4.97 -23.45 -20.09
CA LYS A 385 5.97 -24.10 -20.95
C LYS A 385 5.76 -23.80 -22.43
N LYS A 386 4.53 -23.99 -22.90
CA LYS A 386 4.15 -23.84 -24.31
C LYS A 386 4.46 -22.45 -24.86
N ILE A 387 4.22 -21.40 -24.08
CA ILE A 387 4.49 -20.03 -24.51
C ILE A 387 5.99 -19.77 -24.55
N LEU A 388 6.72 -20.15 -23.49
CA LEU A 388 8.16 -19.91 -23.45
C LEU A 388 8.91 -20.71 -24.54
N GLU A 389 8.50 -21.95 -24.82
CA GLU A 389 9.02 -22.75 -25.95
C GLU A 389 8.81 -22.05 -27.30
N SER A 390 7.67 -21.37 -27.47
CA SER A 390 7.39 -20.62 -28.70
C SER A 390 8.29 -19.41 -28.93
N PHE A 391 9.01 -18.97 -27.89
CA PHE A 391 9.96 -17.86 -27.98
C PHE A 391 11.38 -18.31 -28.37
N ILE A 392 11.66 -19.61 -28.35
CA ILE A 392 12.98 -20.15 -28.72
C ILE A 392 13.23 -19.88 -30.21
N SER A 393 14.42 -19.37 -30.53
CA SER A 393 14.86 -19.11 -31.91
C SER A 393 16.31 -19.53 -32.09
N GLU A 394 16.64 -20.07 -33.27
CA GLU A 394 18.03 -20.38 -33.66
C GLU A 394 18.83 -19.11 -33.99
N ASP A 395 18.15 -18.01 -34.35
CA ASP A 395 18.80 -16.72 -34.54
C ASP A 395 18.91 -16.00 -33.18
N PRO A 396 20.14 -15.79 -32.65
CA PRO A 396 20.36 -15.13 -31.38
C PRO A 396 19.85 -13.69 -31.32
N LYS A 397 19.40 -13.11 -32.45
CA LYS A 397 18.83 -11.75 -32.51
C LYS A 397 17.32 -11.70 -32.35
N THR A 398 16.60 -12.81 -32.53
CA THR A 398 15.14 -12.79 -32.70
C THR A 398 14.35 -13.59 -31.68
N GLY A 399 14.99 -14.30 -30.74
CA GLY A 399 14.30 -15.05 -29.69
C GLY A 399 15.19 -15.39 -28.51
N ILE A 400 14.68 -16.25 -27.62
CA ILE A 400 15.43 -16.76 -26.48
C ILE A 400 16.24 -18.00 -26.87
N THR A 401 17.30 -18.27 -26.11
CA THR A 401 18.13 -19.47 -26.30
C THR A 401 17.49 -20.67 -25.61
N LYS A 402 17.86 -21.88 -26.05
CA LYS A 402 17.50 -23.11 -25.37
C LYS A 402 18.07 -23.17 -23.95
N ASP A 403 19.28 -22.64 -23.74
CA ASP A 403 19.92 -22.56 -22.43
C ASP A 403 19.12 -21.69 -21.44
N LEU A 404 18.59 -20.54 -21.88
CA LEU A 404 17.73 -19.71 -21.03
C LEU A 404 16.46 -20.46 -20.65
N PHE A 405 15.81 -21.09 -21.64
CA PHE A 405 14.63 -21.91 -21.39
C PHE A 405 14.92 -23.00 -20.36
N ASP A 406 16.00 -23.77 -20.53
CA ASP A 406 16.35 -24.88 -19.65
C ASP A 406 16.72 -24.37 -18.24
N LYS A 407 17.38 -23.21 -18.13
CA LYS A 407 17.67 -22.56 -16.84
C LYS A 407 16.38 -22.15 -16.12
N VAL A 408 15.44 -21.50 -16.80
CA VAL A 408 14.15 -21.11 -16.24
C VAL A 408 13.37 -22.35 -15.77
N TRP A 409 13.29 -23.38 -16.61
CA TRP A 409 12.55 -24.59 -16.30
C TRP A 409 13.14 -25.34 -15.09
N THR A 410 14.47 -25.42 -15.03
CA THR A 410 15.17 -25.99 -13.87
C THR A 410 14.87 -25.20 -12.59
N GLY A 411 14.83 -23.87 -12.69
CA GLY A 411 14.47 -22.99 -11.58
C GLY A 411 13.03 -23.18 -11.10
N TYR A 412 12.07 -23.44 -12.00
CA TYR A 412 10.67 -23.69 -11.62
C TYR A 412 10.49 -25.02 -10.89
N HIS A 413 11.25 -26.04 -11.27
CA HIS A 413 11.18 -27.40 -10.69
C HIS A 413 12.10 -27.64 -9.50
N GLU A 414 12.74 -26.60 -8.96
CA GLU A 414 13.50 -26.75 -7.73
C GLU A 414 12.59 -27.20 -6.57
N LYS A 415 13.00 -28.25 -5.86
CA LYS A 415 12.17 -28.87 -4.81
C LYS A 415 11.94 -27.92 -3.63
N ALA A 416 10.70 -27.85 -3.15
CA ALA A 416 10.34 -27.26 -1.85
C ALA A 416 9.45 -28.19 -1.01
N ASP A 417 9.36 -27.97 0.31
CA ASP A 417 8.33 -28.65 1.12
C ASP A 417 6.93 -28.16 0.70
N ILE A 418 6.78 -26.84 0.52
CA ILE A 418 5.53 -26.24 0.01
C ILE A 418 5.88 -25.32 -1.15
N LYS A 419 5.20 -25.49 -2.29
CA LYS A 419 5.39 -24.66 -3.48
C LYS A 419 4.05 -24.07 -3.91
N LYS A 420 3.94 -22.75 -3.90
CA LYS A 420 2.79 -22.01 -4.42
C LYS A 420 3.07 -21.54 -5.84
N ILE A 421 2.15 -21.85 -6.75
CA ILE A 421 2.35 -21.76 -8.20
C ILE A 421 1.20 -20.98 -8.83
N ASP A 422 1.56 -19.97 -9.63
CA ASP A 422 0.63 -19.34 -10.56
C ASP A 422 0.23 -20.32 -11.68
N VAL A 423 -1.08 -20.53 -11.81
CA VAL A 423 -1.72 -21.33 -12.86
C VAL A 423 -2.86 -20.57 -13.55
N GLY A 424 -2.71 -19.25 -13.68
CA GLY A 424 -3.68 -18.34 -14.30
C GLY A 424 -3.90 -18.59 -15.79
N GLY A 425 -2.93 -19.20 -16.47
CA GLY A 425 -2.97 -19.52 -17.90
C GLY A 425 -2.90 -18.30 -18.83
N GLY A 426 -3.24 -18.52 -20.11
CA GLY A 426 -3.15 -17.46 -21.11
C GLY A 426 -1.71 -17.22 -21.59
N PHE A 427 -1.40 -15.98 -21.99
CA PHE A 427 -0.11 -15.63 -22.61
C PHE A 427 0.99 -15.33 -21.59
N VAL A 428 0.63 -14.97 -20.36
CA VAL A 428 1.57 -14.42 -19.36
C VAL A 428 1.57 -15.15 -18.02
N HIS A 429 0.72 -16.18 -17.83
CA HIS A 429 0.68 -16.97 -16.60
C HIS A 429 0.88 -18.47 -16.83
N GLY A 430 1.04 -19.21 -15.73
CA GLY A 430 1.45 -20.61 -15.72
C GLY A 430 0.32 -21.58 -16.03
N ASN A 431 0.68 -22.87 -16.16
CA ASN A 431 -0.27 -23.96 -16.32
C ASN A 431 0.04 -25.06 -15.30
N SER A 432 -0.98 -25.56 -14.62
CA SER A 432 -0.83 -26.67 -13.66
C SER A 432 -0.24 -27.94 -14.27
N ASP A 433 -0.56 -28.28 -15.52
CA ASP A 433 -0.06 -29.52 -16.15
C ASP A 433 1.48 -29.52 -16.30
N ASP A 434 2.11 -28.34 -16.28
CA ASP A 434 3.56 -28.22 -16.32
C ASP A 434 4.25 -28.75 -15.05
N PHE A 435 3.49 -28.98 -13.96
CA PHE A 435 4.01 -29.34 -12.64
C PHE A 435 3.59 -30.74 -12.16
N ILE A 436 3.06 -31.60 -13.04
CA ILE A 436 2.65 -32.97 -12.69
C ILE A 436 3.79 -33.78 -12.05
N ASP A 437 5.00 -33.62 -12.58
CA ASP A 437 6.19 -34.32 -12.12
C ASP A 437 7.06 -33.46 -11.17
N ASP A 438 6.50 -32.40 -10.57
CA ASP A 438 7.24 -31.54 -9.66
C ASP A 438 7.67 -32.31 -8.39
N PRO A 439 8.92 -32.19 -7.94
CA PRO A 439 9.44 -32.98 -6.81
C PRO A 439 9.02 -32.48 -5.42
N SER A 440 8.22 -31.40 -5.34
CA SER A 440 7.79 -30.80 -4.08
C SER A 440 6.70 -31.61 -3.39
N GLU A 441 6.63 -31.51 -2.06
CA GLU A 441 5.71 -32.35 -1.27
C GLU A 441 4.26 -31.84 -1.35
N THR A 442 4.08 -30.52 -1.35
CA THR A 442 2.77 -29.87 -1.48
C THR A 442 2.80 -28.82 -2.59
N LEU A 443 1.89 -28.95 -3.55
CA LEU A 443 1.67 -27.97 -4.61
C LEU A 443 0.39 -27.17 -4.35
N LEU A 444 0.55 -25.86 -4.20
CA LEU A 444 -0.55 -24.92 -4.03
C LEU A 444 -0.79 -24.18 -5.34
N LEU A 445 -1.96 -24.38 -5.95
CA LEU A 445 -2.35 -23.79 -7.21
C LEU A 445 -3.12 -22.49 -6.97
N SER A 446 -2.62 -21.39 -7.54
CA SER A 446 -3.03 -20.01 -7.24
C SER A 446 -3.13 -19.16 -8.51
N HIS A 447 -3.47 -17.88 -8.33
CA HIS A 447 -3.51 -16.83 -9.35
C HIS A 447 -4.62 -17.08 -10.40
N LYS A 448 -5.81 -17.47 -9.95
CA LYS A 448 -6.98 -17.68 -10.81
C LYS A 448 -8.20 -16.92 -10.28
N ASP A 449 -9.08 -16.52 -11.19
CA ASP A 449 -10.43 -15.99 -10.89
C ASP A 449 -11.50 -17.09 -10.82
N GLN A 450 -11.14 -18.32 -11.17
CA GLN A 450 -12.02 -19.50 -11.14
C GLN A 450 -11.62 -20.49 -10.05
N ALA A 451 -12.56 -21.34 -9.67
CA ALA A 451 -12.27 -22.49 -8.83
C ALA A 451 -11.41 -23.51 -9.60
N LEU A 452 -10.55 -24.25 -8.88
CA LEU A 452 -9.77 -25.32 -9.49
C LEU A 452 -10.69 -26.39 -10.11
N SER A 453 -10.40 -26.73 -11.35
CA SER A 453 -11.01 -27.84 -12.09
C SER A 453 -10.66 -29.20 -11.44
N THR A 454 -11.37 -30.26 -11.84
CA THR A 454 -11.05 -31.61 -11.38
C THR A 454 -9.62 -32.00 -11.74
N ARG A 455 -9.15 -31.64 -12.94
CA ARG A 455 -7.79 -31.92 -13.41
C ARG A 455 -6.74 -31.20 -12.56
N GLU A 456 -6.94 -29.91 -12.28
CA GLU A 456 -6.03 -29.15 -11.43
C GLU A 456 -5.96 -29.73 -10.01
N LYS A 457 -7.09 -30.21 -9.47
CA LYS A 457 -7.16 -30.86 -8.15
C LYS A 457 -6.44 -32.21 -8.08
N GLU A 458 -6.17 -32.86 -9.22
CA GLU A 458 -5.31 -34.04 -9.28
C GLU A 458 -3.82 -33.69 -9.12
N ILE A 459 -3.44 -32.45 -9.45
CA ILE A 459 -2.05 -31.97 -9.46
C ILE A 459 -1.71 -31.27 -8.15
N GLY A 460 -2.61 -30.43 -7.65
CA GLY A 460 -2.40 -29.67 -6.42
C GLY A 460 -3.69 -29.15 -5.82
N GLU A 461 -3.57 -28.29 -4.82
CA GLU A 461 -4.70 -27.79 -4.03
C GLU A 461 -4.64 -26.27 -3.83
N SER A 462 -5.73 -25.66 -3.37
CA SER A 462 -5.76 -24.24 -3.00
C SER A 462 -5.88 -24.08 -1.49
N ARG A 463 -5.36 -22.99 -0.93
CA ARG A 463 -5.54 -22.66 0.49
C ARG A 463 -6.65 -21.62 0.68
N ALA A 464 -7.35 -21.72 1.80
CA ALA A 464 -8.29 -20.68 2.22
C ALA A 464 -7.53 -19.48 2.78
N PHE A 465 -8.16 -18.31 2.76
CA PHE A 465 -7.64 -17.12 3.43
C PHE A 465 -7.32 -17.40 4.90
N GLY A 466 -6.15 -16.98 5.36
CA GLY A 466 -5.71 -17.15 6.75
C GLY A 466 -5.30 -18.57 7.14
N ALA A 467 -5.34 -19.53 6.21
CA ALA A 467 -4.75 -20.84 6.44
C ALA A 467 -3.24 -20.70 6.70
N GLN A 468 -2.74 -21.47 7.66
CA GLN A 468 -1.34 -21.40 8.11
C GLN A 468 -0.69 -22.78 8.05
N ASP A 469 0.34 -22.90 7.20
CA ASP A 469 1.18 -24.09 7.12
C ASP A 469 2.42 -23.89 8.02
N ILE A 470 2.51 -24.67 9.10
CA ILE A 470 3.59 -24.57 10.08
C ILE A 470 4.72 -25.53 9.70
N LEU A 471 5.82 -24.98 9.16
CA LEU A 471 7.01 -25.74 8.77
C LEU A 471 7.93 -26.02 9.96
N ILE A 472 8.07 -25.04 10.87
CA ILE A 472 8.82 -25.18 12.12
C ILE A 472 8.03 -24.49 13.24
N PRO A 473 7.56 -25.24 14.24
CA PRO A 473 6.79 -24.68 15.35
C PRO A 473 7.66 -23.81 16.27
N ALA A 474 7.05 -22.81 16.88
CA ALA A 474 7.67 -21.99 17.91
C ALA A 474 7.99 -22.82 19.15
N ARG A 475 9.22 -22.67 19.67
CA ARG A 475 9.63 -23.19 20.98
C ARG A 475 9.72 -22.11 22.06
N LYS A 476 9.53 -20.85 21.68
CA LYS A 476 9.58 -19.66 22.55
C LYS A 476 8.27 -18.91 22.44
N ASP A 477 7.91 -18.18 23.49
CA ASP A 477 6.78 -17.24 23.42
C ASP A 477 7.23 -15.94 22.75
N TYR A 478 7.02 -15.84 21.45
CA TYR A 478 7.35 -14.64 20.67
C TYR A 478 6.55 -13.40 21.08
N ARG A 479 5.40 -13.56 21.76
CA ARG A 479 4.63 -12.43 22.29
C ARG A 479 5.39 -11.75 23.42
N SER A 480 6.04 -12.53 24.28
CA SER A 480 6.86 -12.01 25.38
C SER A 480 8.13 -11.34 24.88
N ILE A 481 8.77 -11.91 23.85
CA ILE A 481 9.93 -11.31 23.18
C ILE A 481 9.55 -9.96 22.56
N HIS A 482 8.44 -9.89 21.83
CA HIS A 482 7.95 -8.65 21.23
C HIS A 482 7.57 -7.60 22.28
N ALA A 483 6.85 -8.00 23.33
CA ALA A 483 6.50 -7.12 24.44
C ALA A 483 7.76 -6.51 25.10
N ARG A 484 8.81 -7.30 25.30
CA ARG A 484 10.09 -6.83 25.85
C ARG A 484 10.72 -5.79 24.95
N MET A 485 10.81 -6.06 23.65
CA MET A 485 11.37 -5.11 22.67
C MET A 485 10.62 -3.78 22.74
N VAL A 486 9.29 -3.80 22.70
CA VAL A 486 8.47 -2.59 22.78
C VAL A 486 8.68 -1.85 24.10
N LEU A 487 8.70 -2.54 25.25
CA LEU A 487 8.90 -1.90 26.56
C LEU A 487 10.31 -1.30 26.69
N LYS A 488 11.34 -1.96 26.15
CA LYS A 488 12.71 -1.44 26.11
C LYS A 488 12.79 -0.13 25.33
N ASP A 489 11.96 0.05 24.31
CA ASP A 489 11.89 1.31 23.58
C ASP A 489 11.20 2.46 24.34
N TYR A 490 10.27 2.17 25.25
CA TYR A 490 9.72 3.19 26.16
C TYR A 490 10.69 3.55 27.27
N PHE A 491 11.48 2.57 27.71
CA PHE A 491 12.35 2.67 28.87
C PHE A 491 13.79 2.25 28.51
N PRO A 492 14.47 2.99 27.60
CA PRO A 492 15.76 2.57 27.04
C PRO A 492 16.86 2.43 28.11
N GLU A 493 16.86 3.30 29.11
CA GLU A 493 17.84 3.33 30.20
C GLU A 493 17.59 2.27 31.29
N VAL A 494 16.50 1.51 31.23
CA VAL A 494 16.17 0.47 32.23
C VAL A 494 16.78 -0.86 31.80
N ASP A 495 17.46 -1.55 32.71
CA ASP A 495 18.04 -2.87 32.46
C ASP A 495 16.99 -3.91 32.07
N ASP A 496 17.36 -4.84 31.19
CA ASP A 496 16.44 -5.85 30.67
C ASP A 496 15.83 -6.74 31.75
N SER A 497 16.58 -7.03 32.82
CA SER A 497 16.08 -7.82 33.96
C SER A 497 14.98 -7.09 34.73
N ASP A 498 15.01 -5.76 34.78
CA ASP A 498 14.01 -4.96 35.48
C ASP A 498 12.70 -4.83 34.69
N LEU A 499 12.72 -5.08 33.38
CA LEU A 499 11.50 -5.16 32.57
C LEU A 499 10.66 -6.42 32.87
N ASP A 500 11.25 -7.45 33.48
CA ASP A 500 10.55 -8.71 33.78
C ASP A 500 9.35 -8.50 34.71
N VAL A 501 9.39 -7.49 35.60
CA VAL A 501 8.27 -7.12 36.48
C VAL A 501 7.03 -6.71 35.69
N LEU A 502 7.21 -6.18 34.46
CA LEU A 502 6.12 -5.81 33.56
C LEU A 502 5.69 -7.01 32.70
N LEU A 503 6.63 -7.84 32.26
CA LEU A 503 6.40 -8.95 31.34
C LEU A 503 5.75 -10.17 31.97
N VAL A 504 5.88 -10.37 33.29
CA VAL A 504 5.26 -11.49 34.01
C VAL A 504 3.72 -11.36 34.14
N ASN A 505 3.16 -10.22 33.71
CA ASN A 505 1.73 -9.95 33.81
C ASN A 505 0.91 -10.65 32.71
N THR A 506 -0.41 -10.48 32.74
CA THR A 506 -1.35 -11.28 31.95
C THR A 506 -1.38 -10.89 30.48
N TYR A 507 -1.14 -11.87 29.60
CA TYR A 507 -1.41 -11.76 28.17
C TYR A 507 -2.88 -12.09 27.87
N LYS A 508 -3.56 -11.24 27.09
CA LYS A 508 -4.97 -11.40 26.75
C LYS A 508 -5.17 -11.37 25.23
N LYS A 509 -6.20 -12.07 24.77
CA LYS A 509 -6.70 -12.01 23.39
C LYS A 509 -8.08 -11.38 23.40
N TYR A 510 -8.37 -10.57 22.40
CA TYR A 510 -9.71 -10.01 22.17
C TYR A 510 -10.14 -10.28 20.73
N LYS A 511 -11.44 -10.42 20.54
CA LYS A 511 -12.09 -10.56 19.23
C LYS A 511 -12.43 -9.18 18.69
N VAL A 512 -12.69 -9.12 17.38
CA VAL A 512 -13.25 -7.94 16.73
C VAL A 512 -14.53 -7.49 17.43
N GLY A 513 -14.63 -6.19 17.69
CA GLY A 513 -15.77 -5.55 18.36
C GLY A 513 -15.68 -5.53 19.89
N ASP A 514 -14.76 -6.28 20.50
CA ASP A 514 -14.59 -6.27 21.95
C ASP A 514 -14.23 -4.87 22.46
N CYS A 515 -14.86 -4.44 23.56
CA CYS A 515 -14.56 -3.17 24.21
C CYS A 515 -13.47 -3.37 25.27
N LEU A 516 -12.33 -2.72 25.08
CA LEU A 516 -11.20 -2.78 26.02
C LEU A 516 -11.38 -1.84 27.21
N ALA A 517 -12.01 -0.69 26.97
CA ALA A 517 -12.26 0.33 27.98
C ALA A 517 -13.34 1.30 27.48
N LYS A 518 -14.23 1.74 28.37
CA LYS A 518 -15.30 2.72 28.04
C LYS A 518 -14.90 4.12 28.48
N LYS A 519 -15.45 5.14 27.82
CA LYS A 519 -15.35 6.54 28.28
C LYS A 519 -15.86 6.68 29.71
N GLY A 520 -15.09 7.37 30.55
CA GLY A 520 -15.44 7.65 31.95
C GLY A 520 -15.06 6.53 32.93
N GLU A 521 -14.39 5.48 32.46
CA GLU A 521 -13.92 4.37 33.27
C GLU A 521 -12.61 4.70 33.99
N LEU A 522 -12.44 4.19 35.21
CA LEU A 522 -11.17 4.24 35.93
C LEU A 522 -10.47 2.89 35.75
N LEU A 523 -9.44 2.85 34.90
CA LEU A 523 -8.76 1.60 34.55
C LEU A 523 -7.84 1.13 35.67
N GLN A 524 -7.97 -0.15 36.04
CA GLN A 524 -7.11 -0.83 37.03
C GLN A 524 -5.82 -1.39 36.41
N SER A 525 -5.76 -1.46 35.07
CA SER A 525 -4.59 -1.94 34.33
C SER A 525 -4.33 -1.09 33.08
N ILE A 526 -3.06 -0.92 32.75
CA ILE A 526 -2.57 -0.37 31.48
C ILE A 526 -2.43 -1.52 30.49
N THR A 527 -2.96 -1.36 29.29
CA THR A 527 -2.94 -2.40 28.26
C THR A 527 -1.95 -2.05 27.16
N LEU A 528 -0.91 -2.86 26.98
CA LEU A 528 -0.01 -2.78 25.83
C LEU A 528 -0.58 -3.59 24.67
N ILE A 529 -0.88 -2.93 23.55
CA ILE A 529 -1.22 -3.63 22.29
C ILE A 529 0.05 -4.28 21.75
N LEU A 530 0.04 -5.61 21.61
CA LEU A 530 1.15 -6.36 21.03
C LEU A 530 0.96 -6.58 19.55
N PHE A 531 -0.26 -6.90 19.12
CA PHE A 531 -0.61 -7.18 17.72
C PHE A 531 -2.03 -6.71 17.42
N GLY A 532 -2.25 -6.31 16.18
CA GLY A 532 -3.55 -5.87 15.67
C GLY A 532 -3.87 -4.40 15.97
N VAL A 533 -5.15 -4.06 15.83
CA VAL A 533 -5.66 -2.68 15.77
C VAL A 533 -6.83 -2.46 16.73
N VAL A 534 -6.80 -1.31 17.40
CA VAL A 534 -7.83 -0.81 18.31
C VAL A 534 -8.28 0.57 17.86
N ASP A 535 -9.58 0.76 17.68
CA ASP A 535 -10.18 2.06 17.49
C ASP A 535 -10.32 2.82 18.80
N TYR A 536 -9.83 4.06 18.83
CA TYR A 536 -10.15 5.02 19.88
C TYR A 536 -11.24 5.97 19.40
N ILE A 537 -12.29 6.11 20.19
CA ILE A 537 -13.43 6.96 19.88
C ILE A 537 -13.65 7.94 21.03
N SER A 538 -13.60 9.22 20.71
CA SER A 538 -13.75 10.35 21.62
C SER A 538 -14.79 11.32 21.07
N GLY A 539 -15.63 11.85 21.94
CA GLY A 539 -16.66 12.81 21.54
C GLY A 539 -17.31 13.48 22.74
N ASN A 540 -17.49 14.79 22.68
CA ASN A 540 -18.32 15.51 23.64
C ASN A 540 -19.76 15.59 23.13
N LYS A 541 -20.73 15.53 24.04
CA LYS A 541 -22.16 15.68 23.73
C LYS A 541 -22.55 17.10 23.28
N LYS A 542 -21.60 18.04 23.12
CA LYS A 542 -21.91 19.37 22.60
C LYS A 542 -22.14 19.26 21.09
N GLU A 543 -23.34 19.59 20.64
CA GLU A 543 -23.67 19.81 19.23
C GLU A 543 -22.56 20.64 18.57
N GLY A 544 -21.99 20.12 17.48
CA GLY A 544 -20.89 20.75 16.74
C GLY A 544 -19.47 20.37 17.17
N SER A 545 -19.27 19.64 18.27
CA SER A 545 -17.93 19.13 18.62
C SER A 545 -17.57 17.86 17.84
N ARG A 546 -16.43 17.89 17.14
CA ARG A 546 -15.93 16.81 16.27
C ARG A 546 -15.73 15.53 17.07
N LYS A 547 -16.26 14.40 16.60
CA LYS A 547 -15.87 13.08 17.12
C LYS A 547 -14.43 12.83 16.69
N GLU A 548 -13.55 12.52 17.62
CA GLU A 548 -12.20 12.08 17.34
C GLU A 548 -12.24 10.55 17.19
N HIS A 549 -11.90 10.07 15.99
CA HIS A 549 -11.69 8.65 15.72
C HIS A 549 -10.30 8.47 15.13
N PHE A 550 -9.50 7.60 15.74
CA PHE A 550 -8.21 7.20 15.18
C PHE A 550 -7.84 5.79 15.60
N GLU A 551 -7.04 5.13 14.75
CA GLU A 551 -6.57 3.76 14.96
C GLU A 551 -5.31 3.77 15.82
N MET A 552 -5.29 2.86 16.79
CA MET A 552 -4.14 2.54 17.63
C MET A 552 -3.61 1.16 17.24
N THR A 553 -2.32 1.09 16.97
CA THR A 553 -1.65 -0.10 16.45
C THR A 553 -0.68 -0.67 17.48
N SER A 554 -0.06 -1.80 17.11
CA SER A 554 1.05 -2.46 17.82
C SER A 554 2.04 -1.48 18.46
N GLY A 555 2.37 -1.70 19.73
CA GLY A 555 3.29 -0.85 20.50
C GLY A 555 2.63 0.26 21.33
N THR A 556 1.30 0.37 21.31
CA THR A 556 0.56 1.41 22.04
C THR A 556 0.20 0.99 23.47
N LEU A 557 0.50 1.83 24.46
CA LEU A 557 0.02 1.70 25.85
C LEU A 557 -1.32 2.43 26.07
N ILE A 558 -2.43 1.69 26.12
CA ILE A 558 -3.77 2.19 26.44
C ILE A 558 -3.88 2.48 27.94
N GLY A 559 -4.44 3.64 28.27
CA GLY A 559 -4.76 4.01 29.65
C GLY A 559 -3.60 4.61 30.44
N ILE A 560 -2.37 4.59 29.92
CA ILE A 560 -1.17 5.07 30.64
C ILE A 560 -1.34 6.49 31.18
N ASN A 561 -1.87 7.41 30.36
CA ASN A 561 -2.07 8.81 30.73
C ASN A 561 -3.12 9.00 31.81
N SER A 562 -4.27 8.35 31.66
CA SER A 562 -5.39 8.47 32.58
C SER A 562 -5.08 7.80 33.91
N SER A 563 -4.59 6.56 33.87
CA SER A 563 -4.43 5.71 35.05
C SER A 563 -3.32 6.19 35.99
N ILE A 564 -2.17 6.60 35.46
CA ILE A 564 -1.05 7.12 36.27
C ILE A 564 -1.43 8.44 36.97
N CYS A 565 -2.37 9.18 36.40
CA CYS A 565 -2.90 10.41 36.99
C CYS A 565 -4.14 10.20 37.87
N GLY A 566 -4.61 8.96 38.05
CA GLY A 566 -5.87 8.67 38.76
C GLY A 566 -7.11 9.27 38.07
N LYS A 567 -7.03 9.53 36.76
CA LYS A 567 -8.11 10.12 35.97
C LYS A 567 -8.89 9.03 35.22
N LYS A 568 -10.15 9.35 34.93
CA LYS A 568 -11.00 8.53 34.06
C LYS A 568 -10.58 8.66 32.60
N THR A 569 -10.84 7.62 31.81
CA THR A 569 -10.67 7.66 30.35
C THR A 569 -11.58 8.72 29.71
N ILE A 570 -11.07 9.38 28.68
CA ILE A 570 -11.79 10.45 27.96
C ILE A 570 -12.54 9.94 26.72
N GLY A 571 -12.20 8.74 26.24
CA GLY A 571 -12.83 8.05 25.13
C GLY A 571 -12.94 6.55 25.39
N SER A 572 -13.53 5.84 24.42
CA SER A 572 -13.67 4.37 24.44
C SER A 572 -12.68 3.72 23.49
N TYR A 573 -12.33 2.47 23.77
CA TYR A 573 -11.36 1.68 23.02
C TYR A 573 -12.01 0.37 22.58
N HIS A 574 -12.00 0.08 21.29
CA HIS A 574 -12.67 -1.08 20.69
C HIS A 574 -11.72 -1.82 19.75
N ALA A 575 -11.66 -3.14 19.84
CA ALA A 575 -10.87 -3.95 18.93
C ALA A 575 -11.48 -3.89 17.52
N SER A 576 -10.72 -3.43 16.52
CA SER A 576 -11.14 -3.43 15.10
C SER A 576 -10.61 -4.63 14.31
N SER A 577 -9.74 -5.42 14.95
CA SER A 577 -9.20 -6.70 14.47
C SER A 577 -9.11 -7.68 15.65
N CYS A 578 -8.73 -8.94 15.39
CA CYS A 578 -8.25 -9.81 16.47
C CYS A 578 -6.97 -9.21 17.06
N ILE A 579 -6.92 -9.01 18.38
CA ILE A 579 -5.76 -8.39 19.03
C ILE A 579 -5.19 -9.28 20.14
N GLU A 580 -3.89 -9.14 20.35
CA GLU A 580 -3.21 -9.68 21.53
C GLU A 580 -2.58 -8.55 22.33
N THR A 581 -2.67 -8.62 23.65
CA THR A 581 -2.22 -7.55 24.54
C THR A 581 -1.51 -8.07 25.78
N LEU A 582 -0.71 -7.21 26.42
CA LEU A 582 -0.16 -7.40 27.76
C LEU A 582 -0.86 -6.43 28.72
N SER A 583 -1.50 -6.95 29.76
CA SER A 583 -2.26 -6.19 30.76
C SER A 583 -1.43 -5.99 32.02
N ILE A 584 -0.94 -4.77 32.27
CA ILE A 584 -0.07 -4.42 33.39
C ILE A 584 -0.89 -3.70 34.47
N PRO A 585 -0.97 -4.20 35.71
CA PRO A 585 -1.64 -3.49 36.81
C PRO A 585 -1.07 -2.08 37.04
N VAL A 586 -1.92 -1.12 37.38
CA VAL A 586 -1.53 0.29 37.53
C VAL A 586 -0.54 0.49 38.69
N ASP A 587 -0.73 -0.23 39.79
CA ASP A 587 0.17 -0.23 40.95
C ASP A 587 1.56 -0.76 40.59
N ILE A 588 1.66 -1.83 39.79
CA ILE A 588 2.92 -2.38 39.27
C ILE A 588 3.63 -1.37 38.36
N MET A 589 2.90 -0.75 37.41
CA MET A 589 3.48 0.29 36.56
C MET A 589 3.96 1.50 37.39
N LEU A 590 3.20 1.95 38.37
CA LEU A 590 3.59 3.05 39.25
C LEU A 590 4.82 2.70 40.09
N PHE A 591 4.91 1.48 40.60
CA PHE A 591 6.08 0.98 41.31
C PHE A 591 7.32 1.02 40.40
N PHE A 592 7.21 0.46 39.19
CA PHE A 592 8.28 0.45 38.19
C PHE A 592 8.77 1.89 37.86
N LEU A 593 7.83 2.79 37.53
CA LEU A 593 8.18 4.18 37.18
C LEU A 593 8.83 4.94 38.33
N LYS A 594 8.41 4.69 39.58
CA LYS A 594 9.02 5.31 40.77
C LYS A 594 10.41 4.75 41.05
N LYS A 595 10.60 3.43 40.95
CA LYS A 595 11.89 2.76 41.14
C LYS A 595 12.98 3.37 40.23
N HIS A 596 12.61 3.72 39.00
CA HIS A 596 13.52 4.25 37.98
C HIS A 596 13.47 5.78 37.81
N ASN A 597 12.74 6.52 38.66
CA ASN A 597 12.57 7.98 38.55
C ASN A 597 12.01 8.48 37.20
N LEU A 598 11.16 7.68 36.55
CA LEU A 598 10.63 7.97 35.20
C LEU A 598 9.25 8.65 35.20
N LEU A 599 8.62 8.79 36.38
CA LEU A 599 7.22 9.23 36.49
C LEU A 599 6.98 10.64 35.94
N GLU A 600 7.82 11.62 36.32
CA GLU A 600 7.67 13.02 35.86
C GLU A 600 8.04 13.17 34.38
N THR A 601 9.14 12.54 33.95
CA THR A 601 9.54 12.49 32.54
C THR A 601 8.42 11.94 31.65
N LEU A 602 7.74 10.89 32.10
CA LEU A 602 6.60 10.33 31.38
C LEU A 602 5.43 11.33 31.33
N ARG A 603 5.11 12.01 32.44
CA ARG A 603 4.03 13.02 32.51
C ARG A 603 4.27 14.19 31.55
N ASP A 604 5.49 14.68 31.46
CA ASP A 604 5.82 15.82 30.60
C ASP A 604 5.78 15.46 29.12
N ASN A 605 6.40 14.33 28.73
CA ASN A 605 6.32 13.82 27.37
C ASN A 605 4.86 13.55 26.95
N ASN A 606 4.04 13.04 27.86
CA ASN A 606 2.63 12.75 27.57
C ASN A 606 1.80 13.99 27.22
N LYS A 607 2.19 15.20 27.64
CA LYS A 607 1.54 16.43 27.20
C LYS A 607 1.76 16.65 25.70
N ILE A 608 3.01 16.53 25.25
CA ILE A 608 3.38 16.65 23.83
C ILE A 608 2.72 15.54 23.01
N VAL A 609 2.75 14.29 23.50
CA VAL A 609 2.09 13.14 22.83
C VAL A 609 0.59 13.38 22.64
N GLN A 610 -0.09 14.01 23.61
CA GLN A 610 -1.51 14.35 23.48
C GLN A 610 -1.75 15.45 22.43
N ASP A 611 -0.91 16.47 22.40
CA ASP A 611 -0.99 17.54 21.41
C ASP A 611 -0.79 16.98 20.00
N LEU A 612 0.26 16.17 19.79
CA LEU A 612 0.52 15.51 18.51
C LEU A 612 -0.63 14.59 18.10
N ARG A 613 -1.12 13.73 19.00
CA ARG A 613 -2.15 12.74 18.69
C ARG A 613 -3.49 13.34 18.23
N ARG A 614 -3.79 14.59 18.58
CA ARG A 614 -5.00 15.27 18.11
C ARG A 614 -4.89 15.80 16.68
N SER A 615 -3.71 15.73 16.08
CA SER A 615 -3.46 16.18 14.72
C SER A 615 -3.76 15.11 13.67
N TYR A 616 -3.98 15.55 12.44
CA TYR A 616 -4.09 14.67 11.28
C TYR A 616 -2.82 13.84 11.06
N LEU A 617 -1.65 14.48 11.13
CA LEU A 617 -0.35 13.85 10.86
C LEU A 617 -0.06 12.71 11.83
N PHE A 618 -0.32 12.91 13.12
CA PHE A 618 0.18 12.01 14.16
C PHE A 618 -0.90 11.17 14.86
N GLY A 619 -2.19 11.44 14.63
CA GLY A 619 -3.26 10.84 15.43
C GLY A 619 -3.55 9.38 15.18
N SER A 620 -3.48 8.94 13.92
CA SER A 620 -3.86 7.58 13.51
C SER A 620 -2.65 6.77 13.04
N ARG A 621 -2.62 5.48 13.42
CA ARG A 621 -1.63 4.43 13.05
C ARG A 621 -0.19 4.66 13.53
N ILE A 622 0.06 5.72 14.29
CA ILE A 622 1.36 5.91 14.97
C ILE A 622 1.28 5.34 16.37
N SER A 623 2.19 4.42 16.69
CA SER A 623 2.26 3.83 18.02
C SER A 623 2.58 4.88 19.08
N SER A 624 2.07 4.69 20.31
CA SER A 624 2.49 5.55 21.43
C SER A 624 4.01 5.50 21.66
N ARG A 625 4.68 4.39 21.28
CA ARG A 625 6.14 4.22 21.32
C ARG A 625 6.82 5.24 20.41
N LYS A 626 6.38 5.35 19.16
CA LYS A 626 6.93 6.30 18.19
C LYS A 626 6.61 7.75 18.61
N LEU A 627 5.39 8.05 19.05
CA LEU A 627 5.04 9.38 19.54
C LEU A 627 5.86 9.82 20.75
N PHE A 628 6.17 8.89 21.66
CA PHE A 628 7.03 9.17 22.81
C PHE A 628 8.48 9.48 22.38
N LYS A 629 9.03 8.74 21.42
CA LYS A 629 10.35 9.07 20.83
C LYS A 629 10.35 10.44 20.14
N LEU A 630 9.26 10.78 19.45
CA LEU A 630 9.10 12.10 18.83
C LEU A 630 9.01 13.21 19.89
N SER A 631 8.27 13.00 20.98
CA SER A 631 8.13 14.02 22.03
C SER A 631 9.45 14.32 22.73
N GLN A 632 10.31 13.31 22.92
CA GLN A 632 11.64 13.50 23.52
C GLN A 632 12.57 14.36 22.66
N LYS A 633 12.30 14.48 21.36
CA LYS A 633 13.12 15.24 20.41
C LYS A 633 12.44 16.50 19.89
N ALA A 634 11.20 16.78 20.33
CA ALA A 634 10.48 17.97 19.94
C ALA A 634 10.97 19.18 20.74
N GLU A 635 11.33 20.27 20.07
CA GLU A 635 11.67 21.54 20.71
C GLU A 635 10.44 22.45 20.74
N LEU A 636 10.18 23.09 21.89
CA LEU A 636 9.11 24.08 22.00
C LEU A 636 9.67 25.47 21.71
N LEU A 637 9.22 26.06 20.60
CA LEU A 637 9.55 27.43 20.21
C LEU A 637 8.40 28.38 20.61
N ASP A 638 8.73 29.59 21.03
CA ASP A 638 7.78 30.70 21.26
C ASP A 638 8.23 31.88 20.41
N ILE A 639 7.47 32.19 19.37
CA ILE A 639 7.87 33.11 18.30
C ILE A 639 6.95 34.33 18.34
N LEU A 640 7.54 35.52 18.23
CA LEU A 640 6.82 36.78 18.42
C LEU A 640 5.91 37.10 17.21
N PRO A 641 4.84 37.89 17.43
CA PRO A 641 3.95 38.32 16.35
C PRO A 641 4.71 38.96 15.18
N GLY A 642 4.40 38.56 13.95
CA GLY A 642 4.97 39.12 12.73
C GLY A 642 6.38 38.61 12.36
N GLU A 643 7.05 37.84 13.21
CA GLU A 643 8.35 37.25 12.87
C GLU A 643 8.23 36.23 11.74
N ILE A 644 9.22 36.23 10.86
CA ILE A 644 9.32 35.29 9.75
C ILE A 644 9.86 33.97 10.28
N LEU A 645 9.08 32.90 10.14
CA LEU A 645 9.46 31.54 10.51
C LEU A 645 10.35 30.91 9.44
N SER A 646 9.95 31.02 8.17
CA SER A 646 10.73 30.50 7.04
C SER A 646 10.51 31.29 5.76
N GLN A 647 11.55 31.31 4.92
CA GLN A 647 11.45 31.67 3.50
C GLN A 647 11.56 30.37 2.70
N GLY A 648 10.59 30.12 1.83
CA GLY A 648 10.43 28.85 1.13
C GLY A 648 9.98 27.70 2.03
N TRP A 649 9.94 26.52 1.43
CA TRP A 649 9.53 25.29 2.09
C TRP A 649 10.62 24.74 3.00
N SER A 650 10.28 24.46 4.26
CA SER A 650 11.19 23.85 5.23
C SER A 650 11.14 22.33 5.16
N LYS A 651 12.31 21.66 5.16
CA LYS A 651 12.37 20.19 5.34
C LYS A 651 12.01 19.77 6.77
N ASP A 652 12.26 20.63 7.75
CA ASP A 652 11.82 20.44 9.13
C ASP A 652 10.32 20.73 9.26
N LEU A 653 9.69 20.06 10.22
CA LEU A 653 8.27 20.16 10.48
C LEU A 653 7.99 21.02 11.72
N TYR A 654 7.11 22.00 11.57
CA TYR A 654 6.64 22.87 12.65
C TYR A 654 5.17 22.59 12.92
N PHE A 655 4.85 22.12 14.12
CA PHE A 655 3.48 21.83 14.54
C PHE A 655 2.94 22.91 15.49
N ILE A 656 1.75 23.46 15.18
CA ILE A 656 1.21 24.60 15.92
C ILE A 656 0.50 24.14 17.19
N LYS A 657 1.10 24.44 18.34
CA LYS A 657 0.51 24.16 19.64
C LYS A 657 -0.53 25.22 20.04
N GLU A 658 -0.19 26.49 19.84
CA GLU A 658 -1.02 27.65 20.21
C GLU A 658 -0.67 28.81 19.28
N GLY A 659 -1.66 29.59 18.86
CA GLY A 659 -1.46 30.70 17.91
C GLY A 659 -1.77 30.30 16.47
N SER A 660 -1.17 31.02 15.52
CA SER A 660 -1.39 30.81 14.08
C SER A 660 -0.20 31.28 13.23
N LEU A 661 -0.08 30.72 12.03
CA LEU A 661 0.89 31.10 11.01
C LEU A 661 0.17 31.62 9.76
N GLU A 662 0.70 32.68 9.16
CA GLU A 662 0.27 33.22 7.88
C GLU A 662 1.24 32.78 6.79
N ILE A 663 0.70 32.14 5.75
CA ILE A 663 1.44 31.73 4.56
C ILE A 663 1.19 32.79 3.48
N LEU A 664 2.24 33.46 3.08
CA LEU A 664 2.21 34.49 2.06
C LEU A 664 2.85 33.99 0.78
N SER A 665 2.25 34.32 -0.35
CA SER A 665 2.87 34.21 -1.67
C SER A 665 2.58 35.48 -2.45
N GLU A 666 3.62 36.04 -3.09
CA GLU A 666 3.56 37.34 -3.77
C GLU A 666 3.05 38.48 -2.85
N GLY A 667 3.40 38.41 -1.56
CA GLY A 667 2.99 39.39 -0.55
C GLY A 667 1.52 39.31 -0.10
N LYS A 668 0.71 38.39 -0.65
CA LYS A 668 -0.69 38.17 -0.23
C LYS A 668 -0.79 36.96 0.69
N ILE A 669 -1.61 37.06 1.73
CA ILE A 669 -1.94 35.92 2.59
C ILE A 669 -2.79 34.95 1.77
N ARG A 670 -2.26 33.75 1.54
CA ARG A 670 -2.92 32.68 0.80
C ARG A 670 -3.64 31.72 1.75
N LYS A 671 -3.05 31.49 2.91
CA LYS A 671 -3.58 30.55 3.90
C LYS A 671 -3.15 30.94 5.32
N VAL A 672 -4.01 30.63 6.29
CA VAL A 672 -3.71 30.75 7.72
C VAL A 672 -3.78 29.36 8.33
N LEU A 673 -2.69 28.94 8.98
CA LEU A 673 -2.63 27.70 9.74
C LEU A 673 -2.87 27.99 11.22
N ASN A 674 -3.67 27.16 11.87
CA ASN A 674 -4.10 27.31 13.25
C ASN A 674 -3.60 26.16 14.12
N GLN A 675 -3.94 26.23 15.42
CA GLN A 675 -3.67 25.15 16.37
C GLN A 675 -4.05 23.76 15.82
N GLY A 676 -3.11 22.82 15.92
CA GLY A 676 -3.28 21.45 15.44
C GLY A 676 -2.88 21.23 13.98
N GLU A 677 -2.59 22.29 13.23
CA GLU A 677 -2.02 22.23 11.88
C GLU A 677 -0.49 22.33 11.90
N SER A 678 0.13 22.11 10.74
CA SER A 678 1.59 22.03 10.61
C SER A 678 2.11 22.70 9.35
N TRP A 679 3.36 23.14 9.39
CA TRP A 679 4.11 23.74 8.28
C TRP A 679 5.43 23.00 8.05
N GLY A 680 5.85 22.90 6.78
CA GLY A 680 7.08 22.22 6.37
C GLY A 680 6.96 20.69 6.35
N GLY A 681 8.10 20.01 6.23
CA GLY A 681 8.23 18.56 6.12
C GLY A 681 8.62 18.07 4.72
N PHE A 682 8.85 16.77 4.57
CA PHE A 682 9.19 16.09 3.31
C PHE A 682 8.45 14.74 3.25
N PRO A 683 8.09 14.21 2.06
CA PRO A 683 8.23 14.81 0.73
C PRO A 683 7.32 16.01 0.53
N VAL A 684 7.71 16.85 -0.44
CA VAL A 684 6.94 18.02 -0.89
C VAL A 684 6.82 17.90 -2.40
N ASN A 685 5.60 18.03 -2.92
CA ASN A 685 5.37 18.10 -4.37
C ASN A 685 6.29 19.18 -4.95
N HIS A 686 7.01 18.86 -6.03
CA HIS A 686 7.99 19.72 -6.68
C HIS A 686 7.51 21.17 -6.82
N GLU A 687 6.26 21.35 -7.26
CA GLU A 687 5.65 22.65 -7.45
C GLU A 687 5.58 23.46 -6.14
N CYS A 688 5.21 22.84 -5.01
CA CYS A 688 5.21 23.47 -3.70
C CYS A 688 6.64 23.82 -3.22
N GLY A 689 7.64 23.06 -3.64
CA GLY A 689 9.05 23.31 -3.33
C GLY A 689 9.64 24.54 -4.04
N GLU A 690 9.11 24.88 -5.21
CA GLU A 690 9.57 26.02 -6.03
C GLU A 690 8.80 27.32 -5.77
N MET A 691 7.70 27.28 -5.00
CA MET A 691 6.90 28.47 -4.74
C MET A 691 7.66 29.52 -3.92
N ASP A 692 7.55 30.78 -4.34
CA ASP A 692 7.95 31.92 -3.51
C ASP A 692 6.94 32.10 -2.36
N ILE A 693 7.26 31.45 -1.24
CA ILE A 693 6.45 31.45 -0.02
C ILE A 693 7.24 32.09 1.12
N THR A 694 6.59 33.00 1.84
CA THR A 694 7.05 33.46 3.16
C THR A 694 6.06 33.01 4.22
N VAL A 695 6.54 32.35 5.27
CA VAL A 695 5.71 32.00 6.41
C VAL A 695 6.09 32.84 7.61
N ARG A 696 5.10 33.52 8.19
CA ARG A 696 5.28 34.36 9.37
C ARG A 696 4.27 34.04 10.44
N VAL A 697 4.60 34.38 11.68
CA VAL A 697 3.65 34.36 12.78
C VAL A 697 2.61 35.44 12.57
N SER A 698 1.34 35.13 12.85
CA SER A 698 0.28 36.13 12.71
C SER A 698 0.54 37.37 13.55
N MET A 699 0.18 38.55 13.04
CA MET A 699 0.43 39.84 13.68
C MET A 699 -0.31 40.02 15.02
N ALA A 700 -1.30 39.18 15.32
CA ALA A 700 -2.18 39.37 16.48
C ALA A 700 -1.61 38.82 17.81
N LYS A 701 -0.90 37.70 17.80
CA LYS A 701 -0.46 36.97 19.01
C LYS A 701 0.82 36.18 18.74
N SER A 702 1.62 35.95 19.78
CA SER A 702 2.75 35.02 19.68
C SER A 702 2.25 33.61 19.41
N THR A 703 3.08 32.81 18.77
CA THR A 703 2.75 31.43 18.39
C THR A 703 3.75 30.48 19.00
N LYS A 704 3.24 29.44 19.65
CA LYS A 704 4.04 28.34 20.18
C LYS A 704 4.02 27.15 19.24
N LEU A 705 5.19 26.67 18.87
CA LEU A 705 5.38 25.60 17.90
C LEU A 705 6.20 24.46 18.50
N TYR A 706 5.86 23.23 18.15
CA TYR A 706 6.79 22.11 18.27
C TYR A 706 7.61 22.02 16.98
N HIS A 707 8.92 22.18 17.07
CA HIS A 707 9.86 21.94 15.99
C HIS A 707 10.33 20.49 16.02
N LEU A 708 10.17 19.81 14.88
CA LEU A 708 10.54 18.42 14.67
C LEU A 708 11.52 18.35 13.49
N PRO A 709 12.80 18.07 13.76
CA PRO A 709 13.83 17.97 12.72
C PRO A 709 13.53 16.90 11.66
N HIS A 710 13.89 17.20 10.41
CA HIS A 710 13.67 16.33 9.25
C HIS A 710 14.25 14.92 9.43
N ASN A 711 15.45 14.81 10.01
CA ASN A 711 16.14 13.53 10.22
C ASN A 711 15.39 12.56 11.15
N ILE A 712 14.42 13.04 11.92
CA ILE A 712 13.56 12.21 12.76
C ILE A 712 12.26 11.88 12.03
N ILE A 713 11.69 12.85 11.30
CA ILE A 713 10.44 12.66 10.54
C ILE A 713 10.63 11.67 9.39
N LYS A 714 11.79 11.68 8.71
CA LYS A 714 12.11 10.73 7.63
C LYS A 714 12.10 9.26 8.07
N GLU A 715 12.20 8.99 9.37
CA GLU A 715 12.11 7.64 9.96
C GLU A 715 10.66 7.24 10.30
N THR A 716 9.68 8.03 9.87
CA THR A 716 8.25 7.84 10.13
C THR A 716 7.44 7.98 8.82
N PRO A 717 7.42 6.95 7.95
CA PRO A 717 6.81 7.02 6.62
C PRO A 717 5.36 7.51 6.60
N ILE A 718 4.52 7.13 7.56
CA ILE A 718 3.14 7.62 7.63
C ILE A 718 3.01 9.15 7.73
N VAL A 719 3.95 9.82 8.42
CA VAL A 719 3.94 11.29 8.50
C VAL A 719 4.30 11.88 7.14
N GLN A 720 5.32 11.32 6.48
CA GLN A 720 5.72 11.68 5.13
C GLN A 720 4.55 11.51 4.13
N TRP A 721 3.85 10.38 4.21
CA TRP A 721 2.71 10.06 3.37
C TRP A 721 1.53 11.02 3.57
N LYS A 722 1.22 11.37 4.83
CA LYS A 722 0.17 12.35 5.13
C LYS A 722 0.56 13.77 4.72
N LEU A 723 1.84 14.13 4.79
CA LEU A 723 2.35 15.39 4.27
C LEU A 723 2.20 15.47 2.75
N PHE A 724 2.56 14.41 2.03
CA PHE A 724 2.34 14.31 0.58
C PHE A 724 0.87 14.60 0.20
N GLN A 725 -0.07 13.96 0.89
CA GLN A 725 -1.51 14.21 0.66
C GLN A 725 -1.92 15.66 0.97
N LEU A 726 -1.36 16.27 2.05
CA LEU A 726 -1.65 17.66 2.37
C LEU A 726 -1.11 18.61 1.31
N CYS A 727 0.12 18.41 0.82
CA CYS A 727 0.75 19.24 -0.21
C CYS A 727 -0.02 19.16 -1.55
N ALA A 728 -0.50 17.97 -1.94
CA ALA A 728 -1.32 17.82 -3.14
C ALA A 728 -2.62 18.65 -3.11
N CYS A 729 -3.11 19.02 -1.92
CA CYS A 729 -4.27 19.91 -1.78
C CYS A 729 -3.91 21.40 -1.95
N TRP A 730 -2.62 21.76 -1.87
CA TRP A 730 -2.17 23.14 -2.01
C TRP A 730 -2.06 23.52 -3.48
N ASP A 731 -1.38 22.71 -4.29
CA ASP A 731 -1.28 22.80 -5.76
C ASP A 731 -2.64 23.21 -6.41
N ALA A 732 -3.71 22.49 -6.07
CA ALA A 732 -5.06 22.73 -6.61
C ALA A 732 -5.73 24.05 -6.20
N SER A 733 -5.22 24.77 -5.19
CA SER A 733 -5.77 26.06 -4.73
C SER A 733 -5.07 27.29 -5.33
N TYR A 734 -4.00 27.08 -6.11
CA TYR A 734 -3.23 28.14 -6.77
C TYR A 734 -3.47 28.21 -8.28
N THR A 735 -4.19 27.23 -8.84
CA THR A 735 -4.61 27.20 -10.26
C THR A 735 -6.02 27.77 -10.49
N ASP A 736 -6.61 28.41 -9.48
CA ASP A 736 -7.87 29.16 -9.56
C ASP A 736 -7.65 30.65 -9.90
#